data_AF-A0A9W4D3U6-F1
#
_entry.id   AF-A0A9W4D3U6-F1
#
_cell.length_a   1.000
_cell.length_b   1.000
_cell.length_c   1.000
_cell.angle_alpha   90.00
_cell.angle_beta   90.00
_cell.angle_gamma   90.00
#
_symmetry.space_group_name_H-M   'P 1'
#
loop_
_entity.id
_entity.type
_entity.pdbx_description
1 polymer ?
#
loop_
_entity_poly.entity_id
_entity_poly.type
_entity_poly.pdbx_seq_one_letter_code
_entity_poly.pdbx_strand_id
1 'polypeptide(L)'
;MSQYPEIYAHLIANPIEAILTTFRNDYTEESAQDDVAILFSTLATHILRIRPKNELRKIANNFSRISADISDHGYQLKELESLVQAILKYQDEVEVFKIAIELAQGLADKPSDNQRSERSDLSQLTPTHGPFTFTRSVSEAKGFNKNVTSMTAALRNELYKNVIVDLDNFWTELFLGKDWSNQTWNIWKSYEAYELKEIKIRQEYEIMRQKTDALKIQKEAESGTQRETSNDKQKVIQVQKERIEGISPDTRNITRSHKNKMARNLETVMEEETTKSFRKTRSQTKKEDEESATLAENESLEGSQNIGKTNTNNFQNQINSKEAEFVLIQKKVYKNKILTGDMTEDEMWEWLDFFRENFLNQLTDQFHRPSEKFPTIIKEAEGSQLRCQYFRSSKECRMKGTNNSYQVDFLTKRIGSSNAHINFHQWSDVRVLGEFTKKDSSDQRHEKFYQLSRLALQVFYTQPLRHFVHGFTAFESNFELWVFNRSGAYSSGLFTLKEDKEKFVRAICSYLLMSDQELGIDSSIQKVNGRSTVSIHDENHKKARKFDINPNPFFMAGTIVTRGTTCFETLDKSKVVKYSWVRTPGKLEIDFLQHAHGIDGVVEYVMADVICTTGDHLKDLNFSNAKYLKMVGCNPFISKAEGAEVPPTPQLRDRELRRIVISPRGRSLRSSKTIMEFLVGIRDAIVAHRRLYVEKNILHGDISDGNIILATVGGKTQGMLIDLDHAEMVKPPPGKDDNLFLTGTMKFMALERLQYAANRGETINRTFHHDLESFFYVFIVGCITYEREKNSMEVINLQKWHTHDIRSNYLAKKVDVMAFEELILERFSTKFVDIKALASELREILFGENGTKYGTPGEHELEYEKIIKAFNNTIEDLRDGKIENKLLVRGTS
;
A
#
# COMPACT_ATOMS: atom_id res chain seq x y z
N MET A 1 -13.43 46.55 -29.20
CA MET A 1 -14.74 45.93 -29.49
C MET A 1 -14.81 45.13 -30.79
N SER A 2 -14.30 45.60 -31.94
CA SER A 2 -14.52 44.97 -33.28
C SER A 2 -14.13 43.49 -33.43
N GLN A 3 -13.13 43.01 -32.69
CA GLN A 3 -12.52 41.68 -32.91
C GLN A 3 -13.34 40.51 -32.33
N TYR A 4 -14.06 40.71 -31.22
CA TYR A 4 -14.77 39.66 -30.48
C TYR A 4 -16.15 40.11 -29.93
N PRO A 5 -17.05 40.67 -30.77
CA PRO A 5 -18.31 41.27 -30.30
C PRO A 5 -19.20 40.30 -29.50
N GLU A 6 -19.13 39.00 -29.82
CA GLU A 6 -19.85 37.92 -29.12
C GLU A 6 -19.45 37.80 -27.64
N ILE A 7 -18.17 38.02 -27.30
CA ILE A 7 -17.71 38.00 -25.91
C ILE A 7 -18.05 39.32 -25.20
N TYR A 8 -17.83 40.47 -25.85
CA TYR A 8 -18.13 41.76 -25.21
C TYR A 8 -19.63 41.88 -24.86
N ALA A 9 -20.53 41.36 -25.70
CA ALA A 9 -21.95 41.25 -25.36
C ALA A 9 -22.24 40.29 -24.19
N HIS A 10 -21.49 39.18 -24.06
CA HIS A 10 -21.64 38.26 -22.93
C HIS A 10 -21.13 38.87 -21.62
N LEU A 11 -20.00 39.58 -21.64
CA LEU A 11 -19.44 40.29 -20.47
C LEU A 11 -20.37 41.40 -19.99
N ILE A 12 -20.94 42.21 -20.89
CA ILE A 12 -21.96 43.23 -20.54
C ILE A 12 -23.19 42.60 -19.85
N ALA A 13 -23.53 41.35 -20.19
CA ALA A 13 -24.61 40.60 -19.54
C ALA A 13 -24.16 39.76 -18.31
N ASN A 14 -22.85 39.61 -18.09
CA ASN A 14 -22.24 38.80 -17.03
C ASN A 14 -20.97 39.53 -16.51
N PRO A 15 -21.12 40.66 -15.79
CA PRO A 15 -19.98 41.52 -15.44
C PRO A 15 -18.91 40.79 -14.63
N ILE A 16 -17.66 40.94 -15.05
CA ILE A 16 -16.48 40.43 -14.32
C ILE A 16 -16.02 41.39 -13.23
N GLU A 17 -16.63 42.57 -13.09
CA GLU A 17 -16.27 43.58 -12.10
C GLU A 17 -16.30 43.09 -10.65
N ALA A 18 -17.10 42.06 -10.30
CA ALA A 18 -17.04 41.42 -8.99
C ALA A 18 -15.69 40.70 -8.74
N ILE A 19 -15.14 40.06 -9.78
CA ILE A 19 -13.84 39.39 -9.78
C ILE A 19 -12.74 40.44 -9.75
N LEU A 20 -12.85 41.50 -10.57
CA LEU A 20 -11.89 42.60 -10.60
C LEU A 20 -11.87 43.39 -9.28
N THR A 21 -13.01 43.58 -8.64
CA THR A 21 -13.11 44.21 -7.31
C THR A 21 -12.49 43.33 -6.23
N THR A 22 -12.72 42.02 -6.27
CA THR A 22 -12.06 41.06 -5.37
C THR A 22 -10.54 41.12 -5.54
N PHE A 23 -10.06 41.10 -6.79
CA PHE A 23 -8.65 41.31 -7.11
C PHE A 23 -8.13 42.64 -6.54
N ARG A 24 -8.79 43.78 -6.79
CA ARG A 24 -8.35 45.10 -6.31
C ARG A 24 -8.30 45.21 -4.78
N ASN A 25 -9.16 44.48 -4.07
CA ASN A 25 -9.22 44.52 -2.60
C ASN A 25 -8.20 43.58 -1.94
N ASP A 26 -8.01 42.38 -2.50
CA ASP A 26 -7.21 41.31 -1.89
C ASP A 26 -5.75 41.29 -2.41
N TYR A 27 -5.44 42.06 -3.47
CA TYR A 27 -4.13 42.06 -4.12
C TYR A 27 -2.97 42.42 -3.18
N THR A 28 -1.96 41.56 -3.18
CA THR A 28 -0.62 41.82 -2.65
C THR A 28 0.42 41.40 -3.69
N GLU A 29 1.65 41.93 -3.61
CA GLU A 29 2.74 41.44 -4.49
C GLU A 29 3.04 39.94 -4.27
N GLU A 30 2.71 39.41 -3.08
CA GLU A 30 2.83 37.99 -2.73
C GLU A 30 1.70 37.13 -3.34
N SER A 31 0.46 37.64 -3.44
CA SER A 31 -0.69 36.93 -4.01
C SER A 31 -0.88 37.14 -5.53
N ALA A 32 -0.20 38.12 -6.12
CA ALA A 32 -0.37 38.57 -7.50
C ALA A 32 -0.42 37.43 -8.55
N GLN A 33 0.36 36.36 -8.37
CA GLN A 33 0.35 35.20 -9.26
C GLN A 33 -0.92 34.34 -9.12
N ASP A 34 -1.43 34.13 -7.90
CA ASP A 34 -2.70 33.42 -7.67
C ASP A 34 -3.86 34.20 -8.27
N ASP A 35 -3.95 35.49 -7.99
CA ASP A 35 -5.09 36.31 -8.38
C ASP A 35 -5.17 36.46 -9.91
N VAL A 36 -4.03 36.51 -10.60
CA VAL A 36 -3.96 36.45 -12.07
C VAL A 36 -4.26 35.04 -12.61
N ALA A 37 -3.82 33.96 -11.94
CA ALA A 37 -4.16 32.59 -12.35
C ALA A 37 -5.68 32.30 -12.21
N ILE A 38 -6.30 32.77 -11.12
CA ILE A 38 -7.75 32.72 -10.89
C ILE A 38 -8.48 33.52 -11.96
N LEU A 39 -8.03 34.75 -12.26
CA LEU A 39 -8.61 35.59 -13.30
C LEU A 39 -8.58 34.86 -14.65
N PHE A 40 -7.43 34.36 -15.12
CA PHE A 40 -7.35 33.64 -16.39
C PHE A 40 -8.24 32.39 -16.43
N SER A 41 -8.32 31.60 -15.35
CA SER A 41 -9.21 30.44 -15.28
C SER A 41 -10.69 30.82 -15.37
N THR A 42 -11.07 31.93 -14.73
CA THR A 42 -12.45 32.44 -14.74
C THR A 42 -12.80 33.01 -16.11
N LEU A 43 -11.93 33.84 -16.71
CA LEU A 43 -12.11 34.36 -18.06
C LEU A 43 -12.19 33.25 -19.12
N ALA A 44 -11.40 32.17 -18.98
CA ALA A 44 -11.51 30.99 -19.84
C ALA A 44 -12.92 30.37 -19.76
N THR A 45 -13.46 30.27 -18.55
CA THR A 45 -14.78 29.71 -18.28
C THR A 45 -15.89 30.55 -18.92
N HIS A 46 -15.84 31.88 -18.78
CA HIS A 46 -16.79 32.79 -19.46
C HIS A 46 -16.78 32.64 -20.98
N ILE A 47 -15.61 32.53 -21.63
CA ILE A 47 -15.53 32.34 -23.09
C ILE A 47 -16.19 31.01 -23.52
N LEU A 48 -16.04 29.94 -22.72
CA LEU A 48 -16.59 28.62 -23.05
C LEU A 48 -18.12 28.57 -23.01
N ARG A 49 -18.79 29.45 -22.25
CA ARG A 49 -20.27 29.53 -22.17
C ARG A 49 -20.93 29.85 -23.52
N ILE A 50 -20.29 30.64 -24.38
CA ILE A 50 -20.91 31.29 -25.56
C ILE A 50 -20.98 30.37 -26.81
N ARG A 51 -20.87 29.04 -26.65
CA ARG A 51 -20.63 28.07 -27.75
C ARG A 51 -19.55 28.56 -28.74
N PRO A 52 -18.33 28.86 -28.24
CA PRO A 52 -17.32 29.59 -29.01
C PRO A 52 -16.94 28.92 -30.34
N LYS A 53 -16.83 29.76 -31.39
CA LYS A 53 -16.11 29.44 -32.64
C LYS A 53 -14.67 29.02 -32.32
N ASN A 54 -14.05 28.23 -33.21
CA ASN A 54 -12.72 27.63 -32.98
C ASN A 54 -11.66 28.61 -32.45
N GLU A 55 -11.62 29.85 -32.95
CA GLU A 55 -10.67 30.87 -32.49
C GLU A 55 -10.91 31.31 -31.04
N LEU A 56 -12.17 31.51 -30.64
CA LEU A 56 -12.49 31.81 -29.24
C LEU A 56 -12.17 30.62 -28.33
N ARG A 57 -12.35 29.39 -28.83
CA ARG A 57 -11.96 28.17 -28.12
C ARG A 57 -10.44 28.05 -27.95
N LYS A 58 -9.63 28.55 -28.89
CA LYS A 58 -8.17 28.69 -28.69
C LYS A 58 -7.85 29.69 -27.57
N ILE A 59 -8.52 30.85 -27.51
CA ILE A 59 -8.30 31.84 -26.44
C ILE A 59 -8.63 31.24 -25.07
N ALA A 60 -9.77 30.57 -24.92
CA ALA A 60 -10.12 29.88 -23.67
C ALA A 60 -9.10 28.78 -23.30
N ASN A 61 -8.61 28.01 -24.27
CA ASN A 61 -7.55 27.02 -24.05
C ASN A 61 -6.22 27.68 -23.64
N ASN A 62 -5.86 28.83 -24.24
CA ASN A 62 -4.64 29.58 -23.89
C ASN A 62 -4.73 30.15 -22.47
N PHE A 63 -5.86 30.78 -22.11
CA PHE A 63 -6.13 31.23 -20.74
C PHE A 63 -6.05 30.07 -19.74
N SER A 64 -6.67 28.92 -20.05
CA SER A 64 -6.61 27.71 -19.21
C SER A 64 -5.18 27.17 -19.06
N ARG A 65 -4.40 27.18 -20.15
CA ARG A 65 -2.99 26.76 -20.16
C ARG A 65 -2.13 27.70 -19.33
N ILE A 66 -2.24 29.01 -19.54
CA ILE A 66 -1.45 30.02 -18.80
C ILE A 66 -1.81 30.03 -17.31
N SER A 67 -3.09 29.85 -16.96
CA SER A 67 -3.50 29.65 -15.56
C SER A 67 -2.81 28.43 -14.93
N ALA A 68 -2.70 27.32 -15.65
CA ALA A 68 -1.95 26.14 -15.21
C ALA A 68 -0.42 26.36 -15.18
N ASP A 69 0.17 27.03 -16.19
CA ASP A 69 1.61 27.29 -16.25
C ASP A 69 2.06 28.26 -15.12
N ILE A 70 1.22 29.24 -14.76
CA ILE A 70 1.42 30.09 -13.57
C ILE A 70 1.36 29.25 -12.29
N SER A 71 0.40 28.31 -12.20
CA SER A 71 0.20 27.44 -11.03
C SER A 71 1.34 26.44 -10.83
N ASP A 72 1.79 25.77 -11.90
CA ASP A 72 2.77 24.68 -11.84
C ASP A 72 4.23 25.17 -11.76
N HIS A 73 4.58 26.33 -12.37
CA HIS A 73 5.98 26.71 -12.64
C HIS A 73 6.39 28.15 -12.29
N GLY A 74 5.52 28.98 -11.69
CA GLY A 74 5.91 30.29 -11.15
C GLY A 74 6.35 31.30 -12.22
N TYR A 75 5.43 31.62 -13.14
CA TYR A 75 5.62 32.58 -14.23
C TYR A 75 6.25 33.91 -13.77
N GLN A 76 7.23 34.44 -14.50
CA GLN A 76 7.91 35.69 -14.10
C GLN A 76 6.92 36.86 -14.05
N LEU A 77 6.76 37.44 -12.85
CA LEU A 77 5.72 38.42 -12.51
C LEU A 77 5.73 39.66 -13.44
N LYS A 78 6.90 40.04 -13.95
CA LYS A 78 7.10 41.11 -14.96
C LYS A 78 6.34 40.89 -16.28
N GLU A 79 6.05 39.65 -16.67
CA GLU A 79 5.28 39.35 -17.88
C GLU A 79 3.76 39.50 -17.67
N LEU A 80 3.32 39.58 -16.41
CA LEU A 80 1.92 39.77 -15.99
C LEU A 80 1.61 41.21 -15.55
N GLU A 81 2.65 42.02 -15.31
CA GLU A 81 2.59 43.35 -14.70
C GLU A 81 1.66 44.32 -15.43
N SER A 82 1.56 44.24 -16.77
CA SER A 82 0.65 45.09 -17.57
C SER A 82 -0.83 44.83 -17.27
N LEU A 83 -1.23 43.57 -17.09
CA LEU A 83 -2.60 43.19 -16.73
C LEU A 83 -2.92 43.57 -15.28
N VAL A 84 -1.99 43.29 -14.35
CA VAL A 84 -2.10 43.69 -12.94
C VAL A 84 -2.30 45.22 -12.83
N GLN A 85 -1.46 45.99 -13.51
CA GLN A 85 -1.52 47.46 -13.50
C GLN A 85 -2.82 48.00 -14.12
N ALA A 86 -3.41 47.33 -15.12
CA ALA A 86 -4.71 47.72 -15.67
C ALA A 86 -5.85 47.54 -14.65
N ILE A 87 -5.86 46.41 -13.93
CA ILE A 87 -6.89 46.09 -12.93
C ILE A 87 -6.82 47.07 -11.75
N LEU A 88 -5.60 47.30 -11.22
CA LEU A 88 -5.36 48.21 -10.09
C LEU A 88 -5.60 49.70 -10.44
N LYS A 89 -5.49 50.08 -11.72
CA LYS A 89 -5.82 51.43 -12.22
C LYS A 89 -7.27 51.59 -12.66
N TYR A 90 -8.17 50.71 -12.19
CA TYR A 90 -9.61 50.76 -12.47
C TYR A 90 -9.93 50.95 -13.96
N GLN A 91 -9.20 50.24 -14.84
CA GLN A 91 -9.55 50.19 -16.26
C GLN A 91 -10.87 49.42 -16.44
N ASP A 92 -11.62 49.81 -17.46
CA ASP A 92 -12.90 49.19 -17.85
C ASP A 92 -12.73 47.69 -18.15
N GLU A 93 -13.77 46.89 -17.84
CA GLU A 93 -13.79 45.44 -18.06
C GLU A 93 -13.38 45.03 -19.49
N VAL A 94 -13.80 45.81 -20.50
CA VAL A 94 -13.49 45.58 -21.92
C VAL A 94 -11.99 45.72 -22.20
N GLU A 95 -11.33 46.68 -21.56
CA GLU A 95 -9.90 46.95 -21.77
C GLU A 95 -9.02 46.00 -20.95
N VAL A 96 -9.41 45.67 -19.71
CA VAL A 96 -8.78 44.61 -18.91
C VAL A 96 -8.84 43.27 -19.66
N PHE A 97 -10.00 42.92 -20.23
CA PHE A 97 -10.18 41.69 -21.00
C PHE A 97 -9.37 41.68 -22.30
N LYS A 98 -9.27 42.82 -23.00
CA LYS A 98 -8.42 42.99 -24.18
C LYS A 98 -6.93 42.79 -23.84
N ILE A 99 -6.43 43.41 -22.78
CA ILE A 99 -5.04 43.23 -22.31
C ILE A 99 -4.79 41.76 -21.94
N ALA A 100 -5.74 41.09 -21.29
CA ALA A 100 -5.64 39.65 -21.00
C ALA A 100 -5.52 38.79 -22.28
N ILE A 101 -6.29 39.09 -23.34
CA ILE A 101 -6.18 38.40 -24.63
C ILE A 101 -4.81 38.65 -25.29
N GLU A 102 -4.39 39.91 -25.40
CA GLU A 102 -3.12 40.29 -26.04
C GLU A 102 -1.93 39.59 -25.35
N LEU A 103 -1.93 39.59 -24.01
CA LEU A 103 -0.95 38.91 -23.18
C LEU A 103 -0.97 37.39 -23.41
N ALA A 104 -2.16 36.77 -23.41
CA ALA A 104 -2.29 35.33 -23.62
C ALA A 104 -1.99 34.85 -25.05
N GLN A 105 -2.02 35.75 -26.03
CA GLN A 105 -1.54 35.47 -27.39
C GLN A 105 -0.01 35.58 -27.43
N GLY A 106 0.58 36.67 -26.91
CA GLY A 106 2.04 36.85 -26.85
C GLY A 106 2.78 35.80 -26.02
N LEU A 107 2.15 35.26 -24.97
CA LEU A 107 2.70 34.11 -24.22
C LEU A 107 2.52 32.77 -24.95
N ALA A 108 1.53 32.63 -25.83
CA ALA A 108 1.22 31.37 -26.47
C ALA A 108 2.16 30.97 -27.61
N ASP A 109 2.82 31.95 -28.23
CA ASP A 109 3.74 31.78 -29.35
C ASP A 109 5.21 31.50 -28.91
N LYS A 110 5.50 31.54 -27.61
CA LYS A 110 6.81 31.13 -27.07
C LYS A 110 6.99 29.61 -27.18
N PRO A 111 8.10 29.09 -27.74
CA PRO A 111 8.40 27.66 -27.71
C PRO A 111 8.68 27.21 -26.27
N SER A 112 8.12 26.07 -25.88
CA SER A 112 8.29 25.50 -24.54
C SER A 112 9.63 24.75 -24.43
N ASP A 113 10.69 25.43 -23.97
CA ASP A 113 12.01 24.81 -23.75
C ASP A 113 12.06 23.78 -22.60
N ASN A 114 10.98 23.64 -21.82
CA ASN A 114 10.83 22.53 -20.90
C ASN A 114 10.68 21.22 -21.68
N GLN A 115 11.77 20.44 -21.70
CA GLN A 115 11.80 19.08 -22.22
C GLN A 115 10.63 18.26 -21.67
N ARG A 116 9.97 17.50 -22.55
CA ARG A 116 9.05 16.45 -22.12
C ARG A 116 9.84 15.34 -21.42
N SER A 117 10.02 15.48 -20.12
CA SER A 117 10.10 14.29 -19.26
C SER A 117 8.86 13.45 -19.52
N GLU A 118 9.03 12.14 -19.63
CA GLU A 118 7.91 11.23 -19.83
C GLU A 118 6.97 11.36 -18.63
N ARG A 119 5.73 11.79 -18.85
CA ARG A 119 4.68 11.75 -17.82
C ARG A 119 4.40 10.28 -17.51
N SER A 120 5.14 9.72 -16.56
CA SER A 120 4.84 8.43 -15.95
C SER A 120 3.41 8.46 -15.42
N ASP A 121 2.62 7.42 -15.70
CA ASP A 121 1.25 7.24 -15.22
C ASP A 121 1.20 7.07 -13.69
N LEU A 122 1.40 8.18 -12.98
CA LEU A 122 1.21 8.29 -11.53
C LEU A 122 -0.30 8.34 -11.26
N SER A 123 -0.84 7.15 -11.04
CA SER A 123 -2.26 6.87 -10.80
C SER A 123 -2.93 7.90 -9.89
N GLN A 124 -3.97 8.55 -10.41
CA GLN A 124 -4.75 9.59 -9.73
C GLN A 124 -5.20 9.15 -8.33
N LEU A 125 -4.80 9.92 -7.31
CA LEU A 125 -5.15 9.63 -5.92
C LEU A 125 -6.65 9.88 -5.70
N THR A 126 -7.36 8.89 -5.14
CA THR A 126 -8.83 8.87 -5.12
C THR A 126 -9.39 8.18 -3.86
N PRO A 127 -10.07 8.89 -2.95
CA PRO A 127 -10.76 8.31 -1.80
C PRO A 127 -11.77 7.23 -2.22
N THR A 128 -11.84 6.14 -1.44
CA THR A 128 -12.76 5.03 -1.70
C THR A 128 -13.72 4.77 -0.54
N HIS A 129 -14.82 5.49 -0.59
CA HIS A 129 -15.96 5.38 0.30
C HIS A 129 -16.65 4.02 0.22
N GLY A 130 -17.04 3.48 1.38
CA GLY A 130 -17.89 2.30 1.53
C GLY A 130 -17.60 1.49 2.81
N PRO A 131 -18.56 1.27 3.71
CA PRO A 131 -19.82 1.98 3.95
C PRO A 131 -19.78 2.79 5.25
N PHE A 132 -18.60 3.18 5.73
CA PHE A 132 -18.35 4.15 6.80
C PHE A 132 -16.93 4.68 6.57
N THR A 133 -16.63 5.89 7.04
CA THR A 133 -15.28 6.46 7.08
C THR A 133 -15.06 6.95 8.51
N PHE A 134 -13.93 6.71 9.18
CA PHE A 134 -12.75 5.91 8.83
C PHE A 134 -12.04 6.38 7.56
N THR A 135 -11.50 7.59 7.64
CA THR A 135 -10.82 8.24 6.52
C THR A 135 -9.59 7.44 6.09
N ARG A 136 -9.65 6.92 4.85
CA ARG A 136 -8.49 6.36 4.16
C ARG A 136 -7.41 7.44 4.01
N SER A 137 -6.18 7.12 4.38
CA SER A 137 -5.02 8.01 4.19
C SER A 137 -4.92 8.50 2.74
N VAL A 138 -4.27 9.65 2.51
CA VAL A 138 -3.96 10.16 1.16
C VAL A 138 -3.12 9.14 0.35
N SER A 139 -2.39 8.22 1.01
CA SER A 139 -1.73 7.08 0.36
C SER A 139 -2.67 5.96 -0.15
N GLU A 140 -3.93 5.87 0.31
CA GLU A 140 -4.85 4.74 0.07
C GLU A 140 -5.82 4.91 -1.12
N ALA A 141 -5.36 5.55 -2.18
CA ALA A 141 -6.12 5.82 -3.40
C ALA A 141 -6.76 4.60 -4.09
N LYS A 142 -7.84 4.76 -4.89
CA LYS A 142 -8.47 3.64 -5.61
C LYS A 142 -7.48 2.97 -6.56
N GLY A 143 -7.00 1.81 -6.15
CA GLY A 143 -6.06 1.04 -6.94
C GLY A 143 -4.61 1.49 -6.77
N PHE A 144 -4.25 2.08 -5.62
CA PHE A 144 -2.86 1.99 -5.13
C PHE A 144 -2.37 0.53 -5.17
N ASN A 145 -3.28 -0.44 -4.98
CA ASN A 145 -3.03 -1.88 -5.06
C ASN A 145 -3.37 -2.51 -6.43
N LYS A 146 -3.52 -1.75 -7.53
CA LYS A 146 -3.78 -2.32 -8.88
C LYS A 146 -2.50 -2.78 -9.57
N ASN A 147 -1.39 -2.10 -9.35
CA ASN A 147 -0.10 -2.40 -9.98
C ASN A 147 1.07 -2.04 -9.06
N VAL A 148 2.25 -2.59 -9.35
CA VAL A 148 3.44 -2.42 -8.50
C VAL A 148 3.86 -0.95 -8.40
N THR A 149 3.74 -0.18 -9.48
CA THR A 149 4.15 1.23 -9.56
C THR A 149 3.35 2.11 -8.61
N SER A 150 2.02 2.04 -8.68
CA SER A 150 1.10 2.80 -7.80
C SER A 150 1.27 2.41 -6.33
N MET A 151 1.46 1.12 -6.03
CA MET A 151 1.67 0.66 -4.65
C MET A 151 3.01 1.14 -4.08
N THR A 152 4.06 1.15 -4.92
CA THR A 152 5.38 1.64 -4.52
C THR A 152 5.39 3.16 -4.35
N ALA A 153 4.61 3.91 -5.15
CA ALA A 153 4.43 5.35 -4.97
C ALA A 153 3.68 5.70 -3.67
N ALA A 154 2.62 4.95 -3.33
CA ALA A 154 1.90 5.08 -2.07
C ALA A 154 2.83 4.79 -0.87
N LEU A 155 3.50 3.63 -0.89
CA LEU A 155 4.47 3.23 0.14
C LEU A 155 5.63 4.20 0.29
N ARG A 156 6.10 4.86 -0.78
CA ARG A 156 7.14 5.90 -0.70
C ARG A 156 6.70 7.08 0.16
N ASN A 157 5.52 7.64 -0.10
CA ASN A 157 4.99 8.76 0.68
C ASN A 157 4.65 8.37 2.13
N GLU A 158 4.21 7.13 2.35
CA GLU A 158 3.82 6.60 3.66
C GLU A 158 5.02 6.25 4.55
N LEU A 159 6.05 5.61 3.99
CA LEU A 159 7.27 5.25 4.71
C LEU A 159 8.27 6.42 4.79
N TYR A 160 8.06 7.52 4.06
CA TYR A 160 8.91 8.70 4.12
C TYR A 160 9.09 9.21 5.56
N LYS A 161 10.36 9.27 6.02
CA LYS A 161 10.73 9.60 7.41
C LYS A 161 10.07 8.70 8.49
N ASN A 162 9.54 7.54 8.11
CA ASN A 162 9.04 6.46 9.00
C ASN A 162 9.89 5.17 8.88
N VAL A 163 11.07 5.23 8.22
CA VAL A 163 12.03 4.11 8.16
C VAL A 163 13.28 4.47 8.94
N ILE A 164 13.63 3.65 9.93
CA ILE A 164 14.77 3.84 10.83
C ILE A 164 15.79 2.69 10.67
N VAL A 165 16.94 3.12 10.19
CA VAL A 165 18.26 2.51 9.97
C VAL A 165 19.14 2.21 11.18
N ASP A 166 19.99 1.19 11.15
CA ASP A 166 21.22 1.12 11.96
C ASP A 166 20.99 1.21 13.49
N LEU A 167 20.08 0.40 14.02
CA LEU A 167 19.77 0.32 15.46
C LEU A 167 20.76 -0.62 16.18
N ASP A 168 21.73 -0.04 16.90
CA ASP A 168 22.89 -0.74 17.50
C ASP A 168 22.55 -2.05 18.23
N ASN A 169 21.48 -2.03 19.03
CA ASN A 169 21.08 -3.13 19.92
C ASN A 169 19.90 -3.95 19.37
N PHE A 170 19.50 -3.77 18.11
CA PHE A 170 18.41 -4.54 17.47
C PHE A 170 18.61 -6.05 17.61
N TRP A 171 19.86 -6.51 17.51
CA TRP A 171 20.20 -7.92 17.71
C TRP A 171 19.99 -8.39 19.16
N THR A 172 20.39 -7.59 20.15
CA THR A 172 20.26 -7.97 21.57
C THR A 172 18.80 -7.97 22.01
N GLU A 173 18.04 -6.92 21.68
CA GLU A 173 16.66 -6.80 22.18
C GLU A 173 15.67 -7.75 21.51
N LEU A 174 15.91 -8.13 20.24
CA LEU A 174 14.97 -8.97 19.48
C LEU A 174 15.40 -10.45 19.40
N PHE A 175 16.69 -10.76 19.53
CA PHE A 175 17.21 -12.13 19.34
C PHE A 175 17.94 -12.74 20.54
N LEU A 176 18.30 -11.95 21.55
CA LEU A 176 18.89 -12.45 22.80
C LEU A 176 17.91 -12.35 23.98
N GLY A 177 18.20 -13.08 25.06
CA GLY A 177 17.41 -13.06 26.30
C GLY A 177 15.99 -13.65 26.21
N LYS A 178 15.60 -14.26 25.09
CA LYS A 178 14.31 -14.95 24.90
C LYS A 178 14.43 -16.44 25.20
N ASP A 179 13.34 -17.11 25.56
CA ASP A 179 13.28 -18.53 25.92
C ASP A 179 13.97 -19.45 24.90
N TRP A 180 13.77 -19.18 23.61
CA TRP A 180 14.36 -19.93 22.50
C TRP A 180 15.80 -19.52 22.16
N SER A 181 16.34 -18.44 22.74
CA SER A 181 17.65 -17.90 22.31
C SER A 181 18.79 -18.87 22.58
N ASN A 182 18.79 -19.57 23.72
CA ASN A 182 19.73 -20.66 24.01
C ASN A 182 19.58 -21.81 23.00
N GLN A 183 18.35 -22.18 22.64
CA GLN A 183 18.12 -23.21 21.62
C GLN A 183 18.73 -22.82 20.27
N THR A 184 18.59 -21.57 19.82
CA THR A 184 19.22 -21.11 18.57
C THR A 184 20.74 -21.20 18.61
N TRP A 185 21.36 -20.93 19.76
CA TRP A 185 22.80 -21.10 19.97
C TRP A 185 23.22 -22.57 19.90
N ASN A 186 22.46 -23.49 20.50
CA ASN A 186 22.75 -24.93 20.40
C ASN A 186 22.62 -25.46 18.97
N ILE A 187 21.64 -24.98 18.19
CA ILE A 187 21.52 -25.30 16.75
C ILE A 187 22.72 -24.74 15.99
N TRP A 188 23.10 -23.48 16.24
CA TRP A 188 24.27 -22.85 15.63
C TRP A 188 25.57 -23.60 15.93
N LYS A 189 25.85 -23.97 17.19
CA LYS A 189 27.06 -24.72 17.55
C LYS A 189 27.08 -26.14 16.98
N SER A 190 25.92 -26.78 16.85
CA SER A 190 25.82 -28.04 16.10
C SER A 190 26.16 -27.87 14.61
N TYR A 191 25.77 -26.75 14.00
CA TYR A 191 26.04 -26.43 12.60
C TYR A 191 27.50 -26.00 12.35
N GLU A 192 28.03 -25.10 13.19
CA GLU A 192 29.43 -24.64 13.18
C GLU A 192 30.41 -25.82 13.27
N ALA A 193 30.15 -26.77 14.18
CA ALA A 193 30.95 -27.99 14.33
C ALA A 193 30.85 -28.95 13.14
N TYR A 194 29.80 -28.87 12.30
CA TYR A 194 29.73 -29.56 11.01
C TYR A 194 30.46 -28.79 9.91
N GLU A 195 30.28 -27.47 9.84
CA GLU A 195 30.91 -26.60 8.83
C GLU A 195 32.44 -26.66 8.92
N LEU A 196 32.99 -26.59 10.13
CA LEU A 196 34.43 -26.75 10.38
C LEU A 196 34.97 -28.12 9.93
N LYS A 197 34.21 -29.20 10.13
CA LYS A 197 34.57 -30.55 9.63
C LYS A 197 34.59 -30.59 8.11
N GLU A 198 33.56 -30.08 7.45
CA GLU A 198 33.48 -30.06 5.97
C GLU A 198 34.55 -29.17 5.34
N ILE A 199 34.87 -28.02 5.93
CA ILE A 199 35.98 -27.15 5.47
C ILE A 199 37.31 -27.91 5.57
N LYS A 200 37.57 -28.60 6.69
CA LYS A 200 38.79 -29.42 6.86
C LYS A 200 38.87 -30.55 5.83
N ILE A 201 37.77 -31.28 5.60
CA ILE A 201 37.69 -32.35 4.59
C ILE A 201 37.97 -31.80 3.17
N ARG A 202 37.43 -30.63 2.82
CA ARG A 202 37.69 -29.97 1.53
C ARG A 202 39.15 -29.54 1.40
N GLN A 203 39.75 -28.99 2.45
CA GLN A 203 41.17 -28.61 2.46
C GLN A 203 42.09 -29.83 2.32
N GLU A 204 41.82 -30.92 3.06
CA GLU A 204 42.56 -32.18 2.95
C GLU A 204 42.45 -32.77 1.54
N TYR A 205 41.26 -32.75 0.94
CA TYR A 205 41.04 -33.18 -0.45
C TYR A 205 41.81 -32.32 -1.46
N GLU A 206 41.77 -30.99 -1.34
CA GLU A 206 42.46 -30.10 -2.28
C GLU A 206 44.00 -30.22 -2.15
N ILE A 207 44.53 -30.41 -0.93
CA ILE A 207 45.96 -30.73 -0.71
C ILE A 207 46.33 -32.07 -1.36
N MET A 208 45.49 -33.10 -1.22
CA MET A 208 45.72 -34.40 -1.85
C MET A 208 45.64 -34.34 -3.39
N ARG A 209 44.74 -33.51 -3.93
CA ARG A 209 44.63 -33.22 -5.36
C ARG A 209 45.86 -32.50 -5.87
N GLN A 210 46.29 -31.40 -5.24
CA GLN A 210 47.49 -30.65 -5.61
C GLN A 210 48.74 -31.54 -5.58
N LYS A 211 48.90 -32.41 -4.57
CA LYS A 211 49.97 -33.42 -4.53
C LYS A 211 49.87 -34.42 -5.69
N THR A 212 48.67 -34.85 -6.06
CA THR A 212 48.43 -35.80 -7.16
C THR A 212 48.75 -35.18 -8.52
N ASP A 213 48.33 -33.95 -8.76
CA ASP A 213 48.58 -33.24 -10.02
C ASP A 213 50.05 -32.80 -10.12
N ALA A 214 50.71 -32.44 -9.01
CA ALA A 214 52.17 -32.28 -8.97
C ALA A 214 52.92 -33.59 -9.30
N LEU A 215 52.46 -34.74 -8.80
CA LEU A 215 53.03 -36.05 -9.17
C LEU A 215 52.80 -36.41 -10.65
N LYS A 216 51.72 -35.95 -11.28
CA LYS A 216 51.53 -36.09 -12.73
C LYS A 216 52.53 -35.24 -13.49
N ILE A 217 52.64 -33.95 -13.16
CA ILE A 217 53.58 -33.02 -13.80
C ILE A 217 55.02 -33.54 -13.68
N GLN A 218 55.40 -34.08 -12.51
CA GLN A 218 56.72 -34.70 -12.33
C GLN A 218 56.91 -35.94 -13.24
N LYS A 219 55.93 -36.85 -13.30
CA LYS A 219 56.01 -38.03 -14.18
C LYS A 219 55.98 -37.69 -15.67
N GLU A 220 55.27 -36.63 -16.05
CA GLU A 220 55.24 -36.12 -17.41
C GLU A 220 56.60 -35.52 -17.79
N ALA A 221 57.24 -34.75 -16.88
CA ALA A 221 58.62 -34.28 -17.05
C ALA A 221 59.63 -35.42 -17.17
N GLU A 222 59.58 -36.42 -16.27
CA GLU A 222 60.43 -37.62 -16.33
C GLU A 222 60.23 -38.41 -17.65
N SER A 223 59.00 -38.48 -18.15
CA SER A 223 58.70 -39.10 -19.47
C SER A 223 59.21 -38.25 -20.65
N GLY A 224 59.29 -36.93 -20.50
CA GLY A 224 59.93 -36.02 -21.45
C GLY A 224 61.43 -36.29 -21.55
N THR A 225 62.12 -36.38 -20.40
CA THR A 225 63.56 -36.71 -20.36
C THR A 225 63.85 -38.10 -20.95
N GLN A 226 62.94 -39.07 -20.78
CA GLN A 226 63.05 -40.38 -21.46
C GLN A 226 62.84 -40.29 -22.99
N ARG A 227 62.04 -39.35 -23.50
CA ARG A 227 61.92 -39.13 -24.96
C ARG A 227 63.16 -38.47 -25.56
N GLU A 228 63.76 -37.50 -24.87
CA GLU A 228 65.02 -36.89 -25.32
C GLU A 228 66.17 -37.90 -25.31
N THR A 229 66.36 -38.63 -24.20
CA THR A 229 67.41 -39.67 -24.08
C THR A 229 67.17 -40.91 -24.96
N SER A 230 65.96 -41.09 -25.52
CA SER A 230 65.68 -42.11 -26.54
C SER A 230 65.93 -41.63 -27.98
N ASN A 231 65.86 -40.33 -28.27
CA ASN A 231 66.15 -39.80 -29.60
C ASN A 231 67.66 -39.81 -29.92
N ASP A 232 68.52 -39.51 -28.95
CA ASP A 232 69.97 -39.58 -29.15
C ASP A 232 70.52 -41.01 -29.35
N LYS A 233 69.72 -42.04 -29.04
CA LYS A 233 70.05 -43.45 -29.32
C LYS A 233 69.63 -43.94 -30.70
N GLN A 234 69.04 -43.08 -31.55
CA GLN A 234 68.82 -43.37 -32.98
C GLN A 234 69.74 -42.56 -33.93
N LYS A 235 70.90 -42.09 -33.43
CA LYS A 235 71.95 -41.44 -34.25
C LYS A 235 73.30 -42.18 -34.30
N VAL A 236 73.34 -43.46 -33.92
CA VAL A 236 74.53 -44.31 -34.11
C VAL A 236 74.15 -45.62 -34.80
N ILE A 237 73.96 -45.56 -36.13
CA ILE A 237 74.24 -46.62 -37.12
C ILE A 237 74.05 -46.03 -38.54
N GLN A 238 74.72 -46.63 -39.53
CA GLN A 238 74.53 -46.39 -40.97
C GLN A 238 75.05 -45.06 -41.56
N VAL A 239 76.31 -44.73 -41.28
CA VAL A 239 77.16 -44.12 -42.32
C VAL A 239 77.45 -45.18 -43.38
N GLN A 240 76.65 -45.25 -44.45
CA GLN A 240 77.07 -45.85 -45.74
C GLN A 240 76.07 -45.57 -46.89
N LYS A 241 76.29 -44.45 -47.59
CA LYS A 241 76.60 -44.37 -49.04
C LYS A 241 76.33 -42.97 -49.58
N GLU A 242 77.36 -42.35 -50.11
CA GLU A 242 77.20 -41.39 -51.20
C GLU A 242 76.68 -42.13 -52.44
N ARG A 243 75.78 -41.50 -53.22
CA ARG A 243 76.06 -41.16 -54.63
C ARG A 243 74.87 -40.50 -55.34
N ILE A 244 75.22 -39.48 -56.13
CA ILE A 244 74.71 -39.17 -57.49
C ILE A 244 73.33 -38.48 -57.61
N GLU A 245 73.39 -37.28 -58.19
CA GLU A 245 72.38 -36.55 -59.02
C GLU A 245 70.98 -36.25 -58.44
N GLY A 246 70.27 -35.20 -58.87
CA GLY A 246 70.68 -34.10 -59.76
C GLY A 246 69.51 -33.47 -60.55
N ILE A 247 69.53 -32.14 -60.69
CA ILE A 247 68.79 -31.33 -61.67
C ILE A 247 67.27 -31.06 -61.40
N SER A 248 67.01 -29.75 -61.19
CA SER A 248 65.84 -28.88 -61.49
C SER A 248 64.92 -29.25 -62.69
N PRO A 249 63.82 -28.50 -63.01
CA PRO A 249 63.35 -27.20 -62.49
C PRO A 249 61.94 -27.33 -61.84
N ASP A 250 60.98 -26.39 -61.78
CA ASP A 250 60.80 -25.08 -62.44
C ASP A 250 59.95 -24.09 -61.60
N THR A 251 59.20 -23.19 -62.25
CA THR A 251 58.79 -21.87 -61.78
C THR A 251 57.28 -21.65 -61.53
N ARG A 252 56.99 -20.47 -60.94
CA ARG A 252 55.78 -19.61 -61.12
C ARG A 252 54.48 -20.02 -60.39
N ASN A 253 53.56 -19.09 -60.07
CA ASN A 253 53.64 -17.66 -59.64
C ASN A 253 52.22 -17.14 -59.28
N ILE A 254 52.12 -16.09 -58.44
CA ILE A 254 51.24 -14.86 -58.53
C ILE A 254 49.75 -15.02 -58.95
N THR A 255 48.71 -14.35 -58.39
CA THR A 255 48.36 -13.61 -57.13
C THR A 255 46.87 -13.19 -57.23
N ARG A 256 46.21 -12.78 -56.11
CA ARG A 256 45.08 -11.80 -56.07
C ARG A 256 43.74 -12.22 -56.75
N SER A 257 42.59 -11.53 -56.60
CA SER A 257 42.02 -10.78 -55.45
C SER A 257 40.57 -10.31 -55.70
N HIS A 258 39.64 -10.66 -54.80
CA HIS A 258 38.38 -9.95 -54.46
C HIS A 258 37.19 -9.89 -55.46
N LYS A 259 36.02 -9.47 -54.90
CA LYS A 259 34.66 -9.29 -55.48
C LYS A 259 33.84 -10.59 -55.64
N ASN A 260 32.52 -10.63 -55.37
CA ASN A 260 31.57 -9.59 -54.94
C ASN A 260 30.38 -10.14 -54.08
N LYS A 261 29.65 -9.25 -53.39
CA LYS A 261 28.30 -9.46 -52.78
C LYS A 261 27.20 -9.42 -53.88
N MET A 262 25.89 -9.73 -53.70
CA MET A 262 25.01 -9.90 -52.52
C MET A 262 23.67 -10.60 -52.87
N ALA A 263 23.13 -11.45 -51.97
CA ALA A 263 21.69 -11.73 -51.61
C ALA A 263 20.58 -11.96 -52.72
N ARG A 264 19.38 -12.52 -52.47
CA ARG A 264 18.55 -12.77 -51.25
C ARG A 264 17.69 -14.08 -51.31
N ASN A 265 17.48 -14.66 -50.13
CA ASN A 265 16.28 -15.31 -49.55
C ASN A 265 15.49 -16.44 -50.27
N LEU A 266 15.29 -17.57 -49.54
CA LEU A 266 13.97 -18.03 -49.05
C LEU A 266 14.12 -19.01 -47.85
N GLU A 267 13.00 -19.43 -47.24
CA GLU A 267 12.82 -20.08 -45.92
C GLU A 267 12.71 -21.65 -46.03
N THR A 268 12.73 -22.54 -45.00
CA THR A 268 12.77 -22.49 -43.51
C THR A 268 13.25 -23.85 -42.91
N VAL A 269 13.74 -23.86 -41.65
CA VAL A 269 13.83 -24.96 -40.63
C VAL A 269 14.20 -26.42 -41.02
N MET A 270 15.38 -26.89 -40.57
CA MET A 270 15.65 -28.01 -39.62
C MET A 270 17.14 -27.85 -39.18
N GLU A 271 17.53 -27.79 -37.90
CA GLU A 271 17.64 -28.87 -36.88
C GLU A 271 18.57 -30.04 -37.27
N GLU A 272 19.66 -30.21 -36.51
CA GLU A 272 20.74 -31.19 -36.72
C GLU A 272 20.76 -32.26 -35.61
N GLU A 273 20.89 -33.54 -35.96
CA GLU A 273 21.17 -34.60 -35.00
C GLU A 273 22.00 -35.76 -35.61
N THR A 274 22.81 -36.42 -34.77
CA THR A 274 23.47 -37.73 -35.00
C THR A 274 24.62 -37.76 -36.04
N THR A 275 25.65 -38.60 -35.92
CA THR A 275 25.69 -40.08 -35.86
C THR A 275 27.11 -40.55 -35.46
N LYS A 276 27.53 -41.81 -35.21
CA LYS A 276 27.08 -43.25 -35.31
C LYS A 276 27.94 -44.00 -34.23
N SER A 277 27.81 -45.28 -33.83
CA SER A 277 26.83 -46.40 -33.86
C SER A 277 27.49 -47.58 -33.05
N PHE A 278 27.14 -48.87 -32.99
CA PHE A 278 26.13 -49.73 -33.62
C PHE A 278 26.02 -51.09 -32.85
N ARG A 279 24.79 -51.56 -32.54
CA ARG A 279 24.40 -53.01 -32.33
C ARG A 279 25.05 -53.75 -31.13
N LYS A 280 24.46 -54.81 -30.55
CA LYS A 280 23.41 -55.82 -30.90
C LYS A 280 22.60 -56.15 -29.61
N THR A 281 21.34 -56.62 -29.56
CA THR A 281 20.23 -56.82 -30.54
C THR A 281 18.89 -56.94 -29.77
N ARG A 282 17.75 -56.65 -30.40
CA ARG A 282 16.42 -57.22 -30.07
C ARG A 282 15.57 -57.29 -31.34
N SER A 283 14.72 -58.31 -31.47
CA SER A 283 13.90 -58.56 -32.67
C SER A 283 12.41 -58.24 -32.46
N GLN A 284 11.79 -57.74 -33.53
CA GLN A 284 10.38 -57.90 -33.96
C GLN A 284 9.24 -57.90 -32.93
N THR A 285 8.27 -57.01 -33.14
CA THR A 285 6.83 -57.34 -33.24
C THR A 285 6.04 -56.15 -33.81
N LYS A 286 5.37 -56.32 -34.95
CA LYS A 286 4.16 -55.58 -35.35
C LYS A 286 3.50 -56.22 -36.57
N LYS A 287 2.19 -55.99 -36.73
CA LYS A 287 1.22 -56.68 -37.61
C LYS A 287 0.78 -58.04 -37.04
N GLU A 288 -0.49 -58.45 -37.14
CA GLU A 288 -1.66 -57.84 -37.82
C GLU A 288 -2.99 -58.23 -37.12
N ASP A 289 -4.11 -57.61 -37.52
CA ASP A 289 -5.52 -58.06 -37.36
C ASP A 289 -6.11 -58.21 -35.91
N GLU A 290 -7.42 -58.29 -35.62
CA GLU A 290 -8.66 -57.78 -36.28
C GLU A 290 -9.79 -57.56 -35.23
N GLU A 291 -11.04 -57.41 -35.70
CA GLU A 291 -12.31 -57.12 -35.00
C GLU A 291 -12.63 -57.88 -33.68
N SER A 292 -13.42 -57.25 -32.80
CA SER A 292 -14.81 -57.66 -32.49
C SER A 292 -15.43 -56.87 -31.31
N ALA A 293 -16.75 -56.96 -31.10
CA ALA A 293 -17.50 -56.18 -30.11
C ALA A 293 -18.54 -57.03 -29.34
N THR A 294 -18.88 -56.62 -28.10
CA THR A 294 -20.12 -56.85 -27.30
C THR A 294 -19.83 -56.33 -25.86
N LEU A 295 -20.70 -55.67 -25.07
CA LEU A 295 -22.14 -55.77 -24.70
C LEU A 295 -22.44 -56.67 -23.47
N ALA A 296 -23.57 -56.37 -22.80
CA ALA A 296 -23.97 -56.74 -21.42
C ALA A 296 -23.16 -56.00 -20.33
N GLU A 297 -23.70 -55.28 -19.34
CA GLU A 297 -25.01 -55.21 -18.64
C GLU A 297 -25.36 -56.33 -17.65
N ASN A 298 -26.16 -55.91 -16.64
CA ASN A 298 -26.70 -56.58 -15.45
C ASN A 298 -25.89 -56.34 -14.15
N GLU A 299 -26.47 -55.88 -13.03
CA GLU A 299 -27.70 -56.32 -12.32
C GLU A 299 -27.55 -57.69 -11.62
N SER A 300 -28.07 -57.91 -10.40
CA SER A 300 -28.75 -57.04 -9.42
C SER A 300 -28.82 -57.75 -8.04
N LEU A 301 -29.80 -57.40 -7.19
CA LEU A 301 -30.22 -58.07 -5.94
C LEU A 301 -29.28 -57.93 -4.72
N GLU A 302 -29.72 -58.03 -3.47
CA GLU A 302 -30.93 -57.68 -2.67
C GLU A 302 -30.85 -58.49 -1.36
N GLY A 303 -31.58 -58.07 -0.32
CA GLY A 303 -31.68 -58.78 0.97
C GLY A 303 -31.15 -57.93 2.15
N SER A 304 -31.97 -57.37 3.04
CA SER A 304 -32.93 -57.98 4.00
C SER A 304 -32.24 -58.72 5.16
N GLN A 305 -32.65 -58.60 6.44
CA GLN A 305 -33.67 -57.72 7.05
C GLN A 305 -33.50 -57.70 8.60
N ASN A 306 -34.04 -56.65 9.25
CA ASN A 306 -34.74 -56.65 10.56
C ASN A 306 -34.06 -57.00 11.92
N ILE A 307 -34.25 -56.04 12.86
CA ILE A 307 -34.76 -56.19 14.24
C ILE A 307 -33.86 -56.87 15.33
N GLY A 308 -33.39 -56.04 16.29
CA GLY A 308 -34.08 -55.99 17.59
C GLY A 308 -33.31 -56.15 18.92
N LYS A 309 -33.53 -55.16 19.81
CA LYS A 309 -33.63 -55.23 21.30
C LYS A 309 -32.37 -55.37 22.20
N THR A 310 -32.08 -54.24 22.86
CA THR A 310 -31.91 -54.03 24.33
C THR A 310 -30.67 -54.53 25.11
N ASN A 311 -30.13 -53.55 25.86
CA ASN A 311 -29.68 -53.57 27.27
C ASN A 311 -28.18 -53.53 27.65
N THR A 312 -27.90 -52.49 28.45
CA THR A 312 -26.96 -52.38 29.59
C THR A 312 -25.45 -52.57 29.41
N ASN A 313 -24.75 -51.47 29.68
CA ASN A 313 -23.51 -51.35 30.48
C ASN A 313 -22.34 -52.30 30.21
N ASN A 314 -21.27 -51.77 29.62
CA ASN A 314 -20.17 -51.26 30.45
C ASN A 314 -19.19 -50.37 29.66
N PHE A 315 -18.56 -49.43 30.36
CA PHE A 315 -17.29 -48.85 29.92
C PHE A 315 -16.20 -49.91 30.12
N GLN A 316 -15.54 -50.36 29.05
CA GLN A 316 -14.09 -50.60 29.00
C GLN A 316 -13.64 -50.88 27.55
N ASN A 317 -12.56 -50.22 27.12
CA ASN A 317 -11.63 -50.57 26.03
C ASN A 317 -12.05 -51.60 24.95
N GLN A 318 -12.56 -51.13 23.81
CA GLN A 318 -12.08 -51.54 22.47
C GLN A 318 -12.62 -50.60 21.38
N ILE A 319 -11.75 -49.75 20.82
CA ILE A 319 -11.95 -49.11 19.51
C ILE A 319 -10.86 -49.64 18.59
N ASN A 320 -11.24 -50.01 17.37
CA ASN A 320 -10.37 -50.75 16.44
C ASN A 320 -9.17 -49.93 15.97
N SER A 321 -8.03 -50.62 15.79
CA SER A 321 -6.76 -50.06 15.31
C SER A 321 -6.78 -49.78 13.80
N LYS A 322 -7.59 -48.80 13.36
CA LYS A 322 -7.71 -48.36 11.96
C LYS A 322 -7.86 -46.85 11.80
N GLU A 323 -6.97 -46.06 12.41
CA GLU A 323 -6.72 -44.66 12.01
C GLU A 323 -5.37 -44.17 12.57
N ALA A 324 -4.28 -44.76 12.06
CA ALA A 324 -2.91 -44.43 12.46
C ALA A 324 -1.90 -44.73 11.33
N GLU A 325 -2.11 -44.17 10.14
CA GLU A 325 -1.09 -44.18 9.08
C GLU A 325 0.08 -43.25 9.46
N PHE A 326 0.99 -43.79 10.28
CA PHE A 326 2.33 -43.24 10.48
C PHE A 326 3.11 -43.33 9.16
N VAL A 327 2.95 -42.31 8.31
CA VAL A 327 3.80 -42.12 7.15
C VAL A 327 5.24 -41.88 7.63
N LEU A 328 6.05 -42.94 7.58
CA LEU A 328 7.50 -42.87 7.77
C LEU A 328 8.11 -42.05 6.63
N ILE A 329 8.20 -40.74 6.83
CA ILE A 329 8.83 -39.82 5.88
C ILE A 329 10.29 -40.22 5.73
N GLN A 330 10.63 -40.80 4.58
CA GLN A 330 12.00 -41.18 4.26
C GLN A 330 12.89 -39.92 4.29
N LYS A 331 13.96 -39.94 5.09
CA LYS A 331 14.90 -38.83 5.17
C LYS A 331 15.49 -38.56 3.78
N LYS A 332 15.18 -37.38 3.23
CA LYS A 332 15.77 -36.92 1.96
C LYS A 332 17.27 -36.69 2.14
N VAL A 333 18.06 -37.27 1.25
CA VAL A 333 19.52 -37.13 1.26
C VAL A 333 19.92 -35.97 0.35
N TYR A 334 20.25 -34.84 0.96
CA TYR A 334 20.79 -33.66 0.27
C TYR A 334 22.33 -33.74 0.19
N LYS A 335 22.92 -33.09 -0.81
CA LYS A 335 24.37 -32.90 -0.91
C LYS A 335 24.86 -32.03 0.26
N ASN A 336 26.10 -32.23 0.70
CA ASN A 336 26.75 -31.41 1.73
C ASN A 336 26.81 -29.93 1.29
N LYS A 337 26.09 -29.05 1.99
CA LYS A 337 26.16 -27.59 1.82
C LYS A 337 26.77 -26.94 3.07
N ILE A 338 27.45 -25.83 2.86
CA ILE A 338 27.94 -24.89 3.89
C ILE A 338 27.52 -23.49 3.44
N LEU A 339 27.21 -22.58 4.38
CA LEU A 339 26.68 -21.25 4.04
C LEU A 339 27.83 -20.34 3.59
N THR A 340 27.68 -19.68 2.44
CA THR A 340 28.70 -18.79 1.88
C THR A 340 28.09 -17.45 1.43
N GLY A 341 28.91 -16.40 1.36
CA GLY A 341 28.51 -15.03 1.03
C GLY A 341 28.59 -14.71 -0.47
N ASP A 342 28.27 -15.70 -1.30
CA ASP A 342 28.26 -15.66 -2.77
C ASP A 342 27.09 -16.52 -3.34
N MET A 343 26.17 -16.99 -2.49
CA MET A 343 25.12 -17.91 -2.88
C MET A 343 24.02 -17.25 -3.73
N THR A 344 23.62 -17.92 -4.80
CA THR A 344 22.37 -17.58 -5.48
C THR A 344 21.14 -18.00 -4.66
N GLU A 345 19.97 -17.43 -4.98
CA GLU A 345 18.69 -17.79 -4.34
C GLU A 345 18.44 -19.31 -4.29
N ASP A 346 18.66 -20.04 -5.39
CA ASP A 346 18.49 -21.50 -5.41
C ASP A 346 19.51 -22.22 -4.53
N GLU A 347 20.74 -21.70 -4.39
CA GLU A 347 21.76 -22.29 -3.51
C GLU A 347 21.49 -22.01 -2.04
N MET A 348 20.93 -20.84 -1.71
CA MET A 348 20.35 -20.54 -0.39
C MET A 348 19.20 -21.51 -0.08
N TRP A 349 18.35 -21.84 -1.06
CA TRP A 349 17.29 -22.82 -0.90
C TRP A 349 17.82 -24.26 -0.76
N GLU A 350 18.84 -24.66 -1.52
CA GLU A 350 19.52 -25.96 -1.32
C GLU A 350 20.20 -26.04 0.06
N TRP A 351 20.81 -24.96 0.56
CA TRP A 351 21.39 -24.89 1.89
C TRP A 351 20.32 -24.94 2.99
N LEU A 352 19.23 -24.18 2.86
CA LEU A 352 18.10 -24.21 3.77
C LEU A 352 17.52 -25.62 3.86
N ASP A 353 17.19 -26.25 2.74
CA ASP A 353 16.68 -27.62 2.71
C ASP A 353 17.63 -28.61 3.40
N PHE A 354 18.92 -28.56 3.06
CA PHE A 354 19.96 -29.35 3.71
C PHE A 354 20.02 -29.10 5.23
N PHE A 355 19.89 -27.84 5.66
CA PHE A 355 19.95 -27.43 7.06
C PHE A 355 18.77 -27.97 7.87
N ARG A 356 17.55 -27.94 7.32
CA ARG A 356 16.37 -28.51 7.98
C ARG A 356 16.48 -30.02 8.17
N GLU A 357 16.80 -30.78 7.12
CA GLU A 357 16.82 -32.25 7.21
C GLU A 357 17.92 -32.81 8.13
N ASN A 358 18.95 -32.01 8.45
CA ASN A 358 20.09 -32.46 9.26
C ASN A 358 20.20 -31.77 10.64
N PHE A 359 19.60 -30.59 10.82
CA PHE A 359 19.64 -29.84 12.08
C PHE A 359 18.24 -29.61 12.63
N LEU A 360 17.39 -28.79 11.99
CA LEU A 360 16.07 -28.42 12.56
C LEU A 360 15.16 -29.63 12.82
N ASN A 361 15.17 -30.65 11.96
CA ASN A 361 14.33 -31.84 12.14
C ASN A 361 14.71 -32.66 13.40
N GLN A 362 15.92 -32.49 13.96
CA GLN A 362 16.29 -33.12 15.24
C GLN A 362 15.45 -32.62 16.43
N LEU A 363 14.89 -31.40 16.34
CA LEU A 363 14.00 -30.85 17.36
C LEU A 363 12.66 -31.60 17.41
N THR A 364 12.24 -32.22 16.32
CA THR A 364 11.01 -33.02 16.23
C THR A 364 11.19 -34.44 16.79
N ASP A 365 10.10 -35.09 17.16
CA ASP A 365 10.09 -36.46 17.68
C ASP A 365 10.20 -37.53 16.55
N GLN A 366 10.17 -37.10 15.28
CA GLN A 366 10.21 -37.98 14.12
C GLN A 366 11.63 -38.42 13.72
N PHE A 367 12.67 -37.74 14.23
CA PHE A 367 14.07 -38.00 13.85
C PHE A 367 14.97 -38.16 15.09
N HIS A 368 15.24 -39.42 15.47
CA HIS A 368 15.99 -39.78 16.69
C HIS A 368 17.18 -40.72 16.42
N ARG A 369 17.89 -40.55 15.29
CA ARG A 369 19.16 -41.25 15.04
C ARG A 369 20.33 -40.26 15.01
N PRO A 370 21.24 -40.31 16.01
CA PRO A 370 22.53 -39.63 15.92
C PRO A 370 23.30 -40.05 14.66
N SER A 371 24.12 -39.15 14.14
CA SER A 371 25.01 -39.41 13.00
C SER A 371 26.39 -38.85 13.30
N GLU A 372 27.44 -39.63 13.09
CA GLU A 372 28.83 -39.18 13.29
C GLU A 372 29.16 -37.90 12.47
N LYS A 373 28.45 -37.73 11.34
CA LYS A 373 28.58 -36.60 10.43
C LYS A 373 27.85 -35.33 10.89
N PHE A 374 26.72 -35.47 11.58
CA PHE A 374 25.85 -34.36 11.97
C PHE A 374 25.70 -34.36 13.50
N PRO A 375 26.33 -33.40 14.22
CA PRO A 375 26.26 -33.35 15.68
C PRO A 375 24.82 -33.34 16.19
N THR A 376 24.61 -33.91 17.38
CA THR A 376 23.31 -33.93 18.04
C THR A 376 23.07 -32.60 18.75
N ILE A 377 21.94 -31.96 18.46
CA ILE A 377 21.54 -30.68 19.07
C ILE A 377 21.08 -30.93 20.51
N ILE A 378 21.64 -30.16 21.45
CA ILE A 378 21.13 -30.09 22.82
C ILE A 378 19.77 -29.39 22.78
N LYS A 379 18.71 -30.11 23.16
CA LYS A 379 17.37 -29.55 23.32
C LYS A 379 17.26 -28.83 24.66
N GLU A 380 16.83 -27.57 24.63
CA GLU A 380 16.46 -26.85 25.84
C GLU A 380 15.11 -27.36 26.39
N ALA A 381 14.89 -27.23 27.70
CA ALA A 381 13.63 -27.66 28.34
C ALA A 381 12.44 -26.78 27.91
N GLU A 382 12.69 -25.50 27.67
CA GLU A 382 11.74 -24.50 27.17
C GLU A 382 12.30 -23.87 25.88
N GLY A 383 11.48 -23.18 25.09
CA GLY A 383 11.91 -22.55 23.84
C GLY A 383 12.37 -23.49 22.70
N SER A 384 12.40 -24.81 22.92
CA SER A 384 12.89 -25.81 21.95
C SER A 384 11.87 -26.29 20.91
N GLN A 385 10.60 -25.93 21.09
CA GLN A 385 9.51 -26.33 20.20
C GLN A 385 9.57 -25.58 18.86
N LEU A 386 9.70 -26.33 17.76
CA LEU A 386 9.51 -25.78 16.41
C LEU A 386 8.03 -25.44 16.19
N ARG A 387 7.72 -24.17 15.96
CA ARG A 387 6.36 -23.62 15.81
C ARG A 387 6.02 -23.22 14.38
N CYS A 388 7.02 -22.83 13.58
CA CYS A 388 6.85 -22.49 12.17
C CYS A 388 7.77 -23.30 11.24
N GLN A 389 7.38 -23.36 9.96
CA GLN A 389 8.14 -23.92 8.84
C GLN A 389 8.25 -22.85 7.74
N TYR A 390 9.37 -22.83 7.01
CA TYR A 390 9.59 -21.91 5.90
C TYR A 390 9.31 -22.53 4.52
N PHE A 391 8.95 -21.68 3.56
CA PHE A 391 8.58 -22.01 2.18
C PHE A 391 9.05 -20.90 1.23
N ARG A 392 9.26 -21.22 -0.05
CA ARG A 392 9.17 -20.22 -1.13
C ARG A 392 7.83 -20.31 -1.84
N SER A 393 7.42 -19.21 -2.45
CA SER A 393 6.39 -19.25 -3.49
C SER A 393 6.99 -19.74 -4.81
N SER A 394 6.16 -20.24 -5.73
CA SER A 394 6.58 -20.61 -7.08
C SER A 394 5.45 -20.40 -8.10
N LYS A 395 5.69 -20.70 -9.38
CA LYS A 395 4.63 -20.63 -10.41
C LYS A 395 3.53 -21.66 -10.17
N GLU A 396 3.89 -22.76 -9.53
CA GLU A 396 3.07 -23.92 -9.17
C GLU A 396 2.37 -23.73 -7.81
N CYS A 397 3.03 -23.05 -6.85
CA CYS A 397 2.48 -22.75 -5.54
C CYS A 397 2.53 -21.23 -5.25
N ARG A 398 1.51 -20.52 -5.74
CA ARG A 398 1.41 -19.05 -5.71
C ARG A 398 0.78 -18.52 -4.42
N MET A 399 0.98 -17.24 -4.13
CA MET A 399 0.24 -16.53 -3.08
C MET A 399 -1.24 -16.32 -3.46
N LYS A 400 -2.13 -16.41 -2.46
CA LYS A 400 -3.57 -16.06 -2.52
C LYS A 400 -4.00 -15.37 -1.21
N GLY A 401 -5.21 -14.81 -1.22
CA GLY A 401 -5.79 -14.02 -0.13
C GLY A 401 -5.86 -12.51 -0.43
N THR A 402 -5.16 -12.05 -1.48
CA THR A 402 -5.33 -10.71 -2.07
C THR A 402 -5.42 -10.84 -3.60
N ASN A 403 -5.77 -9.74 -4.28
CA ASN A 403 -5.86 -9.71 -5.75
C ASN A 403 -4.47 -9.67 -6.44
N ASN A 404 -3.37 -9.67 -5.68
CA ASN A 404 -2.02 -9.46 -6.20
C ASN A 404 -1.22 -10.75 -6.28
N SER A 405 -0.73 -11.08 -7.49
CA SER A 405 0.17 -12.21 -7.73
C SER A 405 1.63 -11.84 -7.46
N TYR A 406 1.98 -11.58 -6.19
CA TYR A 406 3.38 -11.40 -5.80
C TYR A 406 4.10 -12.75 -5.71
N GLN A 407 5.34 -12.77 -6.21
CA GLN A 407 6.35 -13.72 -5.76
C GLN A 407 6.87 -13.27 -4.38
N VAL A 408 7.18 -14.25 -3.56
CA VAL A 408 7.76 -14.14 -2.21
C VAL A 408 8.91 -15.13 -2.16
N ASP A 409 10.13 -14.62 -1.98
CA ASP A 409 11.36 -15.41 -2.08
C ASP A 409 11.55 -16.33 -0.86
N PHE A 410 11.10 -15.89 0.32
CA PHE A 410 11.01 -16.67 1.56
C PHE A 410 9.82 -16.22 2.42
N LEU A 411 9.08 -17.18 2.98
CA LEU A 411 8.05 -16.93 3.99
C LEU A 411 8.00 -18.06 5.03
N THR A 412 7.61 -17.75 6.27
CA THR A 412 7.27 -18.78 7.28
C THR A 412 5.76 -18.89 7.50
N LYS A 413 5.29 -20.08 7.88
CA LYS A 413 3.92 -20.36 8.34
C LYS A 413 3.94 -21.22 9.60
N ARG A 414 2.87 -21.20 10.39
CA ARG A 414 2.70 -22.10 11.55
C ARG A 414 2.63 -23.58 11.12
N ILE A 415 3.31 -24.45 11.85
CA ILE A 415 3.25 -25.91 11.66
C ILE A 415 1.83 -26.39 12.01
N GLY A 416 1.25 -27.24 11.15
CA GLY A 416 -0.14 -27.67 11.28
C GLY A 416 -1.17 -26.71 10.68
N SER A 417 -0.78 -25.57 10.09
CA SER A 417 -1.67 -24.83 9.18
C SER A 417 -2.14 -25.77 8.05
N SER A 418 -3.41 -25.66 7.67
CA SER A 418 -4.07 -26.66 6.84
C SER A 418 -3.53 -26.70 5.40
N ASN A 419 -2.75 -27.74 5.07
CA ASN A 419 -2.31 -28.06 3.70
C ASN A 419 -3.45 -28.54 2.78
N ALA A 420 -4.71 -28.17 3.06
CA ALA A 420 -5.88 -28.36 2.19
C ALA A 420 -5.79 -27.56 0.86
N HIS A 421 -4.69 -26.83 0.67
CA HIS A 421 -4.40 -25.99 -0.49
C HIS A 421 -3.02 -26.33 -1.06
N ILE A 422 -2.83 -27.58 -1.48
CA ILE A 422 -1.56 -28.15 -1.96
C ILE A 422 -0.86 -27.26 -3.03
N ASN A 423 -1.64 -26.48 -3.79
CA ASN A 423 -1.17 -25.67 -4.92
C ASN A 423 -1.13 -24.14 -4.63
N PHE A 424 -1.29 -23.67 -3.39
CA PHE A 424 -1.16 -22.23 -3.07
C PHE A 424 -0.92 -21.91 -1.58
N HIS A 425 -0.26 -20.78 -1.34
CA HIS A 425 -0.02 -20.20 -0.02
C HIS A 425 -1.03 -19.10 0.28
N GLN A 426 -1.63 -19.07 1.47
CA GLN A 426 -2.50 -17.96 1.90
C GLN A 426 -1.69 -16.89 2.65
N TRP A 427 -1.97 -15.61 2.36
CA TRP A 427 -1.39 -14.47 3.09
C TRP A 427 -1.75 -14.46 4.60
N SER A 428 -2.89 -15.03 4.99
CA SER A 428 -3.31 -15.21 6.40
C SER A 428 -2.39 -16.13 7.21
N ASP A 429 -1.66 -17.02 6.54
CA ASP A 429 -0.81 -18.02 7.20
C ASP A 429 0.62 -17.51 7.44
N VAL A 430 1.01 -16.41 6.78
CA VAL A 430 2.37 -15.86 6.81
C VAL A 430 2.73 -15.37 8.20
N ARG A 431 3.94 -15.69 8.66
CA ARG A 431 4.49 -15.28 9.96
C ARG A 431 5.71 -14.39 9.81
N VAL A 432 6.69 -14.77 9.01
CA VAL A 432 7.88 -13.95 8.69
C VAL A 432 8.07 -13.90 7.17
N LEU A 433 8.67 -12.83 6.68
CA LEU A 433 8.99 -12.61 5.26
C LEU A 433 10.51 -12.55 5.03
N GLY A 434 10.97 -12.95 3.85
CA GLY A 434 12.37 -12.85 3.46
C GLY A 434 12.53 -12.64 1.95
N GLU A 435 13.57 -11.92 1.59
CA GLU A 435 13.82 -11.40 0.24
C GLU A 435 15.29 -11.62 -0.13
N PHE A 436 15.57 -12.22 -1.29
CA PHE A 436 16.93 -12.58 -1.74
C PHE A 436 17.35 -11.76 -2.97
N THR A 437 18.60 -11.28 -3.02
CA THR A 437 19.15 -10.64 -4.22
C THR A 437 20.62 -10.96 -4.47
N LYS A 438 20.99 -11.08 -5.76
CA LYS A 438 22.32 -11.50 -6.24
C LYS A 438 23.33 -10.37 -6.41
N LYS A 439 23.04 -9.16 -5.89
CA LYS A 439 23.94 -8.00 -5.97
C LYS A 439 23.79 -7.10 -4.75
N ASP A 440 24.92 -6.75 -4.15
CA ASP A 440 24.98 -5.65 -3.20
C ASP A 440 25.16 -4.31 -3.95
N SER A 441 24.14 -3.47 -3.91
CA SER A 441 24.25 -2.05 -4.27
C SER A 441 23.18 -1.24 -3.54
N SER A 442 23.44 0.06 -3.33
CA SER A 442 22.49 0.99 -2.70
C SER A 442 21.11 0.93 -3.35
N ASP A 443 21.03 0.92 -4.68
CA ASP A 443 19.76 0.92 -5.41
C ASP A 443 19.00 -0.41 -5.23
N GLN A 444 19.73 -1.53 -5.17
CA GLN A 444 19.16 -2.85 -4.90
C GLN A 444 18.67 -2.99 -3.44
N ARG A 445 19.39 -2.41 -2.46
CA ARG A 445 18.92 -2.31 -1.06
C ARG A 445 17.59 -1.56 -0.97
N HIS A 446 17.46 -0.43 -1.66
CA HIS A 446 16.21 0.33 -1.68
C HIS A 446 15.07 -0.43 -2.39
N GLU A 447 15.29 -1.04 -3.56
CA GLU A 447 14.22 -1.78 -4.25
C GLU A 447 13.81 -3.06 -3.51
N LYS A 448 14.75 -3.81 -2.89
CA LYS A 448 14.39 -4.95 -2.04
C LYS A 448 13.71 -4.54 -0.74
N PHE A 449 14.04 -3.38 -0.15
CA PHE A 449 13.25 -2.82 0.94
C PHE A 449 11.82 -2.47 0.49
N TYR A 450 11.63 -1.88 -0.70
CA TYR A 450 10.29 -1.67 -1.26
C TYR A 450 9.59 -3.00 -1.55
N GLN A 451 10.28 -4.04 -2.03
CA GLN A 451 9.69 -5.35 -2.22
C GLN A 451 9.20 -5.93 -0.89
N LEU A 452 10.05 -6.00 0.14
CA LEU A 452 9.67 -6.47 1.47
C LEU A 452 8.50 -5.67 2.06
N SER A 453 8.49 -4.35 1.88
CA SER A 453 7.38 -3.47 2.27
C SER A 453 6.07 -3.80 1.55
N ARG A 454 6.11 -4.06 0.23
CA ARG A 454 4.94 -4.48 -0.56
C ARG A 454 4.35 -5.80 -0.04
N LEU A 455 5.19 -6.73 0.41
CA LEU A 455 4.78 -8.00 0.99
C LEU A 455 4.23 -7.84 2.42
N ALA A 456 4.89 -7.05 3.27
CA ALA A 456 4.43 -6.73 4.62
C ALA A 456 3.03 -6.10 4.60
N LEU A 457 2.75 -5.24 3.61
CA LEU A 457 1.41 -4.69 3.38
C LEU A 457 0.34 -5.76 3.07
N GLN A 458 0.68 -6.84 2.36
CA GLN A 458 -0.28 -7.94 2.13
C GLN A 458 -0.54 -8.74 3.43
N VAL A 459 0.47 -8.85 4.30
CA VAL A 459 0.31 -9.44 5.64
C VAL A 459 -0.61 -8.58 6.49
N PHE A 460 -0.37 -7.27 6.61
CA PHE A 460 -1.27 -6.36 7.34
C PHE A 460 -2.69 -6.32 6.75
N TYR A 461 -2.86 -6.42 5.42
CA TYR A 461 -4.19 -6.42 4.80
C TYR A 461 -5.00 -7.70 5.08
N THR A 462 -4.35 -8.86 5.25
CA THR A 462 -5.03 -10.15 5.50
C THR A 462 -4.99 -10.60 6.96
N GLN A 463 -4.17 -9.94 7.77
CA GLN A 463 -4.07 -10.08 9.21
C GLN A 463 -4.22 -8.66 9.82
N PRO A 464 -5.42 -8.05 9.76
CA PRO A 464 -5.62 -6.62 10.02
C PRO A 464 -5.17 -6.16 11.42
N LEU A 465 -5.37 -7.02 12.42
CA LEU A 465 -4.97 -6.79 13.81
C LEU A 465 -3.50 -7.13 14.08
N ARG A 466 -2.71 -7.55 13.10
CA ARG A 466 -1.27 -7.82 13.28
C ARG A 466 -0.58 -6.59 13.87
N HIS A 467 0.12 -6.76 14.99
CA HIS A 467 0.81 -5.66 15.68
C HIS A 467 2.09 -5.28 14.94
N PHE A 468 2.88 -6.28 14.54
CA PHE A 468 4.11 -6.12 13.77
C PHE A 468 4.43 -7.36 12.91
N VAL A 469 5.34 -7.19 11.95
CA VAL A 469 5.79 -8.22 11.00
C VAL A 469 7.32 -8.22 10.95
N HIS A 470 7.94 -9.33 11.34
CA HIS A 470 9.37 -9.56 11.11
C HIS A 470 9.66 -9.84 9.63
N GLY A 471 10.84 -9.47 9.18
CA GLY A 471 11.43 -9.98 7.95
C GLY A 471 12.92 -9.75 7.82
N PHE A 472 13.47 -10.08 6.65
CA PHE A 472 14.87 -9.81 6.32
C PHE A 472 15.07 -9.59 4.81
N THR A 473 16.13 -8.85 4.47
CA THR A 473 16.67 -8.77 3.11
C THR A 473 18.07 -9.37 3.12
N ALA A 474 18.32 -10.37 2.29
CA ALA A 474 19.63 -10.99 2.11
C ALA A 474 20.18 -10.65 0.71
N PHE A 475 21.34 -10.03 0.71
CA PHE A 475 22.18 -9.69 -0.44
C PHE A 475 23.21 -10.81 -0.65
N GLU A 476 24.05 -10.67 -1.68
CA GLU A 476 25.08 -11.64 -2.04
C GLU A 476 25.98 -12.02 -0.84
N SER A 477 26.58 -11.01 -0.19
CA SER A 477 27.51 -11.17 0.94
C SER A 477 27.00 -10.59 2.26
N ASN A 478 25.89 -9.85 2.25
CA ASN A 478 25.36 -9.09 3.38
C ASN A 478 23.88 -9.44 3.64
N PHE A 479 23.36 -9.13 4.84
CA PHE A 479 21.94 -9.22 5.15
C PHE A 479 21.52 -8.14 6.15
N GLU A 480 20.22 -7.87 6.21
CA GLU A 480 19.63 -6.85 7.08
C GLU A 480 18.30 -7.38 7.63
N LEU A 481 18.11 -7.29 8.95
CA LEU A 481 16.93 -7.76 9.65
C LEU A 481 15.96 -6.59 9.85
N TRP A 482 14.66 -6.83 9.71
CA TRP A 482 13.61 -5.80 9.67
C TRP A 482 12.42 -6.14 10.57
N VAL A 483 11.86 -5.13 11.23
CA VAL A 483 10.52 -5.16 11.85
C VAL A 483 9.67 -4.04 11.27
N PHE A 484 8.49 -4.39 10.76
CA PHE A 484 7.47 -3.44 10.30
C PHE A 484 6.33 -3.38 11.33
N ASN A 485 5.87 -2.19 11.69
CA ASN A 485 4.71 -1.98 12.56
C ASN A 485 3.88 -0.77 12.07
N ARG A 486 2.91 -0.32 12.88
CA ARG A 486 2.02 0.82 12.56
C ARG A 486 2.65 2.21 12.72
N SER A 487 3.90 2.29 13.16
CA SER A 487 4.69 3.51 13.30
C SER A 487 5.85 3.62 12.32
N GLY A 488 6.27 2.51 11.69
CA GLY A 488 7.37 2.52 10.73
C GLY A 488 7.94 1.16 10.37
N ALA A 489 9.13 1.20 9.75
CA ALA A 489 10.01 0.06 9.57
C ALA A 489 11.35 0.32 10.28
N TYR A 490 11.85 -0.68 11.00
CA TYR A 490 13.03 -0.61 11.86
C TYR A 490 14.02 -1.69 11.43
N SER A 491 15.32 -1.38 11.32
CA SER A 491 16.33 -2.36 10.90
C SER A 491 17.57 -2.42 11.79
N SER A 492 18.24 -3.58 11.74
CA SER A 492 19.53 -3.83 12.37
C SER A 492 20.71 -3.03 11.80
N GLY A 493 20.53 -2.37 10.66
CA GLY A 493 21.64 -2.10 9.74
C GLY A 493 22.16 -3.38 9.08
N LEU A 494 23.24 -3.25 8.29
CA LEU A 494 23.82 -4.35 7.51
C LEU A 494 24.76 -5.21 8.36
N PHE A 495 24.58 -6.53 8.26
CA PHE A 495 25.47 -7.59 8.75
C PHE A 495 26.11 -8.32 7.57
N THR A 496 27.30 -8.91 7.74
CA THR A 496 28.02 -9.61 6.66
C THR A 496 28.02 -11.11 6.88
N LEU A 497 27.55 -11.91 5.91
CA LEU A 497 27.43 -13.38 6.00
C LEU A 497 28.76 -14.12 6.28
N LYS A 498 29.90 -13.44 6.05
CA LYS A 498 31.25 -13.91 6.37
C LYS A 498 31.55 -13.87 7.88
N GLU A 499 31.03 -12.87 8.59
CA GLU A 499 31.44 -12.52 9.97
C GLU A 499 30.26 -12.69 10.94
N ASP A 500 29.06 -12.30 10.52
CA ASP A 500 27.79 -12.44 11.22
C ASP A 500 27.02 -13.74 10.88
N LYS A 501 27.71 -14.78 10.37
CA LYS A 501 27.08 -16.05 9.97
C LYS A 501 26.21 -16.64 11.08
N GLU A 502 26.68 -16.56 12.33
CA GLU A 502 25.91 -16.92 13.51
C GLU A 502 24.55 -16.21 13.54
N LYS A 503 24.54 -14.88 13.42
CA LYS A 503 23.33 -14.06 13.53
C LYS A 503 22.33 -14.44 12.45
N PHE A 504 22.78 -14.72 11.22
CA PHE A 504 21.89 -15.18 10.15
C PHE A 504 21.24 -16.54 10.48
N VAL A 505 22.05 -17.55 10.84
CA VAL A 505 21.53 -18.89 11.16
C VAL A 505 20.60 -18.85 12.39
N ARG A 506 20.99 -18.10 13.43
CA ARG A 506 20.17 -17.91 14.64
C ARG A 506 18.89 -17.15 14.34
N ALA A 507 18.90 -16.09 13.53
CA ALA A 507 17.68 -15.37 13.13
C ALA A 507 16.68 -16.28 12.41
N ILE A 508 17.14 -17.07 11.43
CA ILE A 508 16.29 -18.05 10.74
C ILE A 508 15.72 -19.08 11.72
N CYS A 509 16.50 -19.58 12.69
CA CYS A 509 15.99 -20.48 13.73
C CYS A 509 14.97 -19.78 14.66
N SER A 510 15.22 -18.52 15.02
CA SER A 510 14.35 -17.71 15.89
C SER A 510 12.95 -17.57 15.31
N TYR A 511 12.86 -17.21 14.02
CA TYR A 511 11.61 -17.10 13.26
C TYR A 511 10.81 -18.41 13.14
N LEU A 512 11.38 -19.55 13.56
CA LEU A 512 10.73 -20.86 13.59
C LEU A 512 10.39 -21.34 15.01
N LEU A 513 10.97 -20.71 16.05
CA LEU A 513 10.77 -21.02 17.47
C LEU A 513 9.91 -19.97 18.20
N MET A 514 9.86 -18.73 17.71
CA MET A 514 9.00 -17.65 18.25
C MET A 514 7.52 -18.07 18.37
N SER A 515 6.87 -17.62 19.44
CA SER A 515 5.42 -17.76 19.64
C SER A 515 4.62 -16.86 18.67
N ASP A 516 3.31 -17.12 18.53
CA ASP A 516 2.44 -16.24 17.75
C ASP A 516 2.49 -14.78 18.27
N GLN A 517 2.65 -14.54 19.59
CA GLN A 517 2.80 -13.18 20.15
C GLN A 517 4.15 -12.54 19.79
N GLU A 518 5.27 -13.26 19.87
CA GLU A 518 6.59 -12.75 19.45
C GLU A 518 6.71 -12.54 17.93
N LEU A 519 5.81 -13.14 17.17
CA LEU A 519 5.60 -12.89 15.75
C LEU A 519 4.63 -11.71 15.51
N GLY A 520 3.98 -11.16 16.53
CA GLY A 520 3.07 -10.00 16.45
C GLY A 520 1.63 -10.34 16.06
N ILE A 521 1.19 -11.59 16.28
CA ILE A 521 -0.20 -12.03 16.06
C ILE A 521 -1.08 -11.62 17.25
N ASP A 522 -2.15 -10.88 16.96
CA ASP A 522 -3.17 -10.53 17.95
C ASP A 522 -3.97 -11.76 18.41
N SER A 523 -4.27 -11.80 19.71
CA SER A 523 -5.08 -12.85 20.36
C SER A 523 -6.36 -12.32 21.04
N SER A 524 -6.71 -11.06 20.79
CA SER A 524 -7.80 -10.35 21.45
C SER A 524 -9.20 -10.80 20.99
N ILE A 525 -9.29 -11.41 19.80
CA ILE A 525 -10.48 -12.12 19.29
C ILE A 525 -10.35 -13.61 19.62
N GLN A 526 -11.15 -14.09 20.58
CA GLN A 526 -11.16 -15.50 20.98
C GLN A 526 -12.21 -16.29 20.18
N LYS A 527 -11.88 -17.52 19.78
CA LYS A 527 -12.86 -18.45 19.19
C LYS A 527 -13.41 -19.39 20.26
N VAL A 528 -14.68 -19.22 20.62
CA VAL A 528 -15.37 -20.00 21.65
C VAL A 528 -16.61 -20.65 21.04
N ASN A 529 -16.71 -21.98 21.10
CA ASN A 529 -17.83 -22.76 20.55
C ASN A 529 -18.19 -22.38 19.09
N GLY A 530 -17.17 -22.12 18.26
CA GLY A 530 -17.32 -21.71 16.86
C GLY A 530 -17.66 -20.23 16.63
N ARG A 531 -17.98 -19.45 17.68
CA ARG A 531 -18.17 -18.00 17.61
C ARG A 531 -16.86 -17.26 17.81
N SER A 532 -16.74 -16.07 17.23
CA SER A 532 -15.69 -15.12 17.60
C SER A 532 -16.24 -14.15 18.65
N THR A 533 -15.59 -14.11 19.80
CA THR A 533 -15.98 -13.30 20.95
C THR A 533 -14.81 -12.40 21.35
N VAL A 534 -15.09 -11.12 21.55
CA VAL A 534 -14.15 -10.11 22.05
C VAL A 534 -14.47 -9.84 23.52
N SER A 535 -13.47 -9.88 24.39
CA SER A 535 -13.59 -9.46 25.80
C SER A 535 -12.91 -8.11 25.97
N ILE A 536 -13.63 -7.12 26.50
CA ILE A 536 -13.18 -5.73 26.66
C ILE A 536 -13.29 -5.36 28.13
N HIS A 537 -12.27 -4.74 28.68
CA HIS A 537 -12.20 -4.34 30.08
C HIS A 537 -12.65 -2.88 30.28
N ASP A 538 -13.07 -2.51 31.49
CA ASP A 538 -13.14 -1.10 31.88
C ASP A 538 -11.74 -0.58 32.25
N GLU A 539 -11.57 0.74 32.31
CA GLU A 539 -10.30 1.44 32.63
C GLU A 539 -9.69 1.04 33.99
N ASN A 540 -10.45 0.33 34.82
CA ASN A 540 -10.03 -0.18 36.12
C ASN A 540 -9.71 -1.69 36.10
N HIS A 541 -9.88 -2.37 34.96
CA HIS A 541 -9.89 -3.82 34.78
C HIS A 541 -10.83 -4.62 35.73
N LYS A 542 -11.78 -3.94 36.38
CA LYS A 542 -12.70 -4.51 37.38
C LYS A 542 -13.90 -5.20 36.73
N LYS A 543 -14.28 -4.83 35.51
CA LYS A 543 -15.39 -5.45 34.77
C LYS A 543 -15.00 -5.70 33.31
N ALA A 544 -15.07 -6.96 32.88
CA ALA A 544 -15.00 -7.32 31.48
C ALA A 544 -16.41 -7.50 30.91
N ARG A 545 -16.68 -6.94 29.72
CA ARG A 545 -17.87 -7.27 28.92
C ARG A 545 -17.45 -8.09 27.70
N LYS A 546 -18.30 -9.04 27.29
CA LYS A 546 -18.09 -9.88 26.12
C LYS A 546 -19.03 -9.50 24.99
N PHE A 547 -18.49 -9.44 23.78
CA PHE A 547 -19.21 -9.14 22.54
C PHE A 547 -18.97 -10.25 21.53
N ASP A 548 -20.03 -10.96 21.14
CA ASP A 548 -19.98 -11.86 19.99
C ASP A 548 -19.98 -11.03 18.71
N ILE A 549 -18.96 -11.21 17.86
CA ILE A 549 -18.72 -10.44 16.64
C ILE A 549 -18.73 -11.32 15.39
N ASN A 550 -19.02 -10.69 14.25
CA ASN A 550 -18.71 -11.25 12.95
C ASN A 550 -17.16 -11.30 12.81
N PRO A 551 -16.54 -12.47 12.58
CA PRO A 551 -15.08 -12.57 12.43
C PRO A 551 -14.53 -11.84 11.21
N ASN A 552 -15.37 -11.56 10.21
CA ASN A 552 -14.99 -10.79 9.03
C ASN A 552 -15.23 -9.30 9.31
N PRO A 553 -14.18 -8.45 9.35
CA PRO A 553 -14.36 -7.01 9.56
C PRO A 553 -15.09 -6.41 8.34
N PHE A 554 -16.04 -5.50 8.59
CA PHE A 554 -16.76 -4.82 7.51
C PHE A 554 -15.99 -3.60 6.97
N PHE A 555 -14.95 -3.17 7.68
CA PHE A 555 -14.03 -2.11 7.26
C PHE A 555 -12.60 -2.43 7.72
N MET A 556 -11.61 -2.15 6.86
CA MET A 556 -10.18 -2.21 7.13
C MET A 556 -9.46 -1.09 6.36
N ALA A 557 -8.51 -0.42 7.01
CA ALA A 557 -7.54 0.46 6.35
C ALA A 557 -6.49 -0.36 5.55
N GLY A 558 -6.06 0.18 4.41
CA GLY A 558 -5.19 -0.47 3.43
C GLY A 558 -3.72 -0.06 3.48
N THR A 559 -3.20 0.30 4.66
CA THR A 559 -1.84 0.83 4.88
C THR A 559 -1.00 -0.02 5.83
N ILE A 560 0.30 0.27 5.90
CA ILE A 560 1.24 -0.13 6.95
C ILE A 560 1.21 0.90 8.09
N VAL A 561 1.67 2.12 7.85
CA VAL A 561 2.02 3.15 8.85
C VAL A 561 0.89 4.18 9.03
N THR A 562 -0.19 3.77 9.68
CA THR A 562 -1.34 4.63 10.02
C THR A 562 -2.03 4.14 11.30
N ARG A 563 -3.17 4.77 11.64
CA ARG A 563 -4.21 4.23 12.55
C ARG A 563 -4.55 2.74 12.29
N GLY A 564 -4.36 2.19 11.08
CA GLY A 564 -4.61 0.77 10.80
C GLY A 564 -6.07 0.32 11.02
N THR A 565 -7.01 1.28 10.98
CA THR A 565 -8.36 1.13 11.53
C THR A 565 -9.10 -0.09 11.00
N THR A 566 -9.59 -0.93 11.90
CA THR A 566 -10.25 -2.20 11.60
C THR A 566 -11.54 -2.32 12.42
N CYS A 567 -12.68 -2.56 11.76
CA CYS A 567 -13.98 -2.52 12.41
C CYS A 567 -14.81 -3.78 12.19
N PHE A 568 -15.26 -4.37 13.30
CA PHE A 568 -16.12 -5.55 13.34
C PHE A 568 -17.53 -5.18 13.78
N GLU A 569 -18.54 -5.85 13.21
CA GLU A 569 -19.94 -5.74 13.68
C GLU A 569 -20.21 -6.80 14.76
N THR A 570 -21.02 -6.46 15.77
CA THR A 570 -21.59 -7.47 16.67
C THR A 570 -22.58 -8.37 15.92
N LEU A 571 -22.77 -9.62 16.35
CA LEU A 571 -23.67 -10.56 15.64
C LEU A 571 -25.14 -10.12 15.63
N ASP A 572 -25.58 -9.39 16.66
CA ASP A 572 -26.89 -8.73 16.74
C ASP A 572 -27.01 -7.49 15.83
N LYS A 573 -25.90 -7.09 15.21
CA LYS A 573 -25.72 -5.91 14.35
C LYS A 573 -26.06 -4.58 15.02
N SER A 574 -26.08 -4.51 16.36
CA SER A 574 -26.40 -3.26 17.08
C SER A 574 -25.20 -2.33 17.29
N LYS A 575 -23.96 -2.86 17.32
CA LYS A 575 -22.73 -2.13 17.70
C LYS A 575 -21.58 -2.38 16.73
N VAL A 576 -20.57 -1.51 16.81
CA VAL A 576 -19.29 -1.64 16.11
C VAL A 576 -18.17 -1.74 17.14
N VAL A 577 -17.20 -2.63 16.91
CA VAL A 577 -15.93 -2.70 17.63
C VAL A 577 -14.83 -2.18 16.70
N LYS A 578 -14.35 -0.95 16.93
CA LYS A 578 -13.25 -0.28 16.19
C LYS A 578 -11.93 -0.57 16.91
N TYR A 579 -10.94 -1.07 16.17
CA TYR A 579 -9.53 -1.15 16.57
C TYR A 579 -8.76 -0.06 15.83
N SER A 580 -7.87 0.68 16.50
CA SER A 580 -7.11 1.80 15.92
C SER A 580 -5.80 2.08 16.67
N TRP A 581 -4.76 2.49 15.97
CA TRP A 581 -3.42 2.79 16.50
C TRP A 581 -3.19 4.30 16.67
N VAL A 582 -3.36 4.78 17.90
CA VAL A 582 -3.34 6.20 18.28
C VAL A 582 -1.96 6.60 18.82
N ARG A 583 -1.48 7.81 18.54
CA ARG A 583 -0.17 8.30 19.02
C ARG A 583 -0.19 8.68 20.49
N THR A 584 0.97 8.55 21.14
CA THR A 584 1.20 9.01 22.52
C THR A 584 2.15 10.21 22.58
N PRO A 585 1.86 11.25 23.40
CA PRO A 585 0.56 11.63 23.93
C PRO A 585 -0.32 12.32 22.86
N GLY A 586 -1.64 12.33 23.07
CA GLY A 586 -2.60 13.05 22.22
C GLY A 586 -3.99 13.11 22.87
N LYS A 587 -4.84 14.04 22.42
CA LYS A 587 -6.28 13.99 22.71
C LYS A 587 -6.89 12.82 21.95
N LEU A 588 -7.81 12.08 22.56
CA LEU A 588 -8.28 10.81 22.03
C LEU A 588 -9.72 10.94 21.52
N GLU A 589 -10.06 10.21 20.44
CA GLU A 589 -11.46 10.01 20.03
C GLU A 589 -12.33 9.52 21.20
N ILE A 590 -11.75 8.68 22.07
CA ILE A 590 -12.40 8.18 23.29
C ILE A 590 -12.82 9.34 24.20
N ASP A 591 -11.93 10.30 24.48
CA ASP A 591 -12.23 11.46 25.33
C ASP A 591 -13.35 12.32 24.72
N PHE A 592 -13.27 12.55 23.40
CA PHE A 592 -14.27 13.32 22.68
C PHE A 592 -15.63 12.61 22.60
N LEU A 593 -15.68 11.28 22.43
CA LEU A 593 -16.94 10.51 22.45
C LEU A 593 -17.50 10.36 23.87
N GLN A 594 -16.66 10.29 24.91
CA GLN A 594 -17.09 10.35 26.31
C GLN A 594 -17.68 11.73 26.64
N HIS A 595 -17.05 12.83 26.19
CA HIS A 595 -17.57 14.18 26.37
C HIS A 595 -18.83 14.44 25.53
N ALA A 596 -18.91 13.92 24.31
CA ALA A 596 -20.07 14.01 23.42
C ALA A 596 -21.25 13.10 23.82
N HIS A 597 -21.10 12.25 24.85
CA HIS A 597 -22.16 11.36 25.33
C HIS A 597 -23.48 12.11 25.58
N GLY A 598 -24.59 11.53 25.09
CA GLY A 598 -25.94 12.09 25.18
C GLY A 598 -26.31 13.13 24.10
N ILE A 599 -25.45 13.41 23.12
CA ILE A 599 -25.79 14.31 22.00
C ILE A 599 -26.56 13.56 20.91
N ASP A 600 -27.86 13.83 20.82
CA ASP A 600 -28.74 13.36 19.75
C ASP A 600 -28.11 13.62 18.36
N GLY A 601 -27.74 12.54 17.66
CA GLY A 601 -27.12 12.59 16.34
C GLY A 601 -25.61 12.35 16.32
N VAL A 602 -24.99 12.02 17.45
CA VAL A 602 -23.61 11.51 17.53
C VAL A 602 -23.64 10.07 18.01
N VAL A 603 -22.70 9.21 17.57
CA VAL A 603 -22.64 7.83 18.10
C VAL A 603 -22.21 7.80 19.56
N GLU A 604 -22.84 6.91 20.31
CA GLU A 604 -22.64 6.73 21.73
C GLU A 604 -21.46 5.81 22.04
N TYR A 605 -20.61 6.28 22.93
CA TYR A 605 -19.56 5.50 23.59
C TYR A 605 -20.17 4.39 24.45
N VAL A 606 -19.69 3.14 24.32
CA VAL A 606 -20.15 2.00 25.13
C VAL A 606 -19.09 1.53 26.13
N MET A 607 -17.82 1.48 25.69
CA MET A 607 -16.59 1.25 26.48
C MET A 607 -15.36 1.22 25.55
N ALA A 608 -14.16 1.34 26.11
CA ALA A 608 -12.90 1.14 25.39
C ALA A 608 -11.81 0.53 26.29
N ASP A 609 -10.80 -0.09 25.68
CA ASP A 609 -9.54 -0.49 26.33
C ASP A 609 -8.30 -0.30 25.42
N VAL A 610 -7.12 -0.35 26.03
CA VAL A 610 -5.81 -0.42 25.35
C VAL A 610 -5.36 -1.89 25.34
N ILE A 611 -4.86 -2.37 24.21
CA ILE A 611 -4.43 -3.76 24.00
C ILE A 611 -2.92 -3.91 24.16
N CYS A 612 -2.15 -3.03 23.53
CA CYS A 612 -0.68 -2.99 23.55
C CYS A 612 -0.18 -1.63 23.03
N THR A 613 1.12 -1.34 23.18
CA THR A 613 1.82 -0.24 22.50
C THR A 613 2.85 -0.79 21.50
N THR A 614 3.35 0.04 20.58
CA THR A 614 4.51 -0.36 19.76
C THR A 614 5.80 -0.45 20.59
N GLY A 615 5.88 0.29 21.69
CA GLY A 615 6.93 0.22 22.70
C GLY A 615 6.99 -1.10 23.46
N ASP A 616 5.89 -1.83 23.67
CA ASP A 616 5.87 -3.14 24.35
C ASP A 616 6.88 -4.15 23.78
N HIS A 617 7.22 -3.99 22.49
CA HIS A 617 8.19 -4.83 21.77
C HIS A 617 9.43 -4.09 21.24
N LEU A 618 9.52 -2.76 21.42
CA LEU A 618 10.55 -1.91 20.77
C LEU A 618 11.12 -0.77 21.66
N LYS A 619 10.59 -0.53 22.86
CA LYS A 619 10.98 0.60 23.74
C LYS A 619 12.47 0.58 24.14
N ASP A 620 13.04 -0.61 24.27
CA ASP A 620 14.41 -0.82 24.75
C ASP A 620 15.46 -0.69 23.61
N LEU A 621 15.02 -0.39 22.38
CA LEU A 621 15.92 -0.12 21.25
C LEU A 621 16.65 1.22 21.40
N ASN A 622 17.95 1.20 21.13
CA ASN A 622 18.84 2.35 21.16
C ASN A 622 18.85 3.08 19.81
N PHE A 623 18.33 4.30 19.80
CA PHE A 623 18.24 5.15 18.60
C PHE A 623 19.48 6.06 18.39
N SER A 624 20.47 6.02 19.29
CA SER A 624 21.55 7.03 19.35
C SER A 624 22.40 7.14 18.06
N ASN A 625 22.70 6.02 17.40
CA ASN A 625 23.42 5.98 16.11
C ASN A 625 22.50 5.71 14.90
N ALA A 626 21.19 5.60 15.15
CA ALA A 626 20.20 5.24 14.15
C ALA A 626 19.98 6.38 13.14
N LYS A 627 19.50 6.04 11.93
CA LYS A 627 19.39 6.99 10.80
C LYS A 627 18.06 6.86 10.08
N TYR A 628 17.50 7.95 9.55
CA TYR A 628 16.38 7.83 8.61
C TYR A 628 16.89 7.31 7.25
N LEU A 629 16.23 6.31 6.67
CA LEU A 629 16.57 5.83 5.33
C LEU A 629 16.29 6.92 4.28
N LYS A 630 17.24 7.19 3.38
CA LYS A 630 17.14 8.29 2.39
C LYS A 630 16.29 7.88 1.18
N MET A 631 14.97 8.06 1.31
CA MET A 631 14.01 7.72 0.26
C MET A 631 13.95 8.79 -0.85
N VAL A 632 14.25 8.38 -2.09
CA VAL A 632 14.26 9.26 -3.27
C VAL A 632 12.83 9.52 -3.79
N GLY A 633 12.56 10.75 -4.25
CA GLY A 633 11.35 11.10 -5.00
C GLY A 633 10.07 11.25 -4.17
N CYS A 634 10.17 11.54 -2.87
CA CYS A 634 9.02 11.75 -1.98
C CYS A 634 8.71 13.24 -1.81
N ASN A 635 7.43 13.62 -1.87
CA ASN A 635 7.00 14.99 -1.59
C ASN A 635 6.75 15.15 -0.05
N PRO A 636 7.42 16.10 0.62
CA PRO A 636 7.32 16.26 2.08
C PRO A 636 5.98 16.84 2.56
N PHE A 637 5.14 17.40 1.68
CA PHE A 637 3.88 18.05 2.06
C PHE A 637 2.72 17.05 2.22
N ILE A 638 2.71 15.95 1.45
CA ILE A 638 1.69 14.88 1.58
C ILE A 638 1.96 13.99 2.81
N SER A 639 3.23 13.80 3.15
CA SER A 639 3.69 12.80 4.12
C SER A 639 3.53 13.23 5.60
N LYS A 640 3.13 14.48 5.88
CA LYS A 640 2.71 14.96 7.22
C LYS A 640 1.28 14.50 7.60
N ALA A 641 0.94 13.23 7.34
CA ALA A 641 -0.44 12.71 7.44
C ALA A 641 -1.14 12.92 8.80
N GLU A 642 -0.38 13.04 9.90
CA GLU A 642 -0.90 13.49 11.20
C GLU A 642 0.06 14.53 11.81
N GLY A 643 0.28 15.65 11.13
CA GLY A 643 0.69 16.95 11.70
C GLY A 643 1.72 16.96 12.84
N ALA A 644 2.88 16.33 12.65
CA ALA A 644 4.01 16.44 13.57
C ALA A 644 5.27 16.86 12.82
N GLU A 645 6.12 17.65 13.47
CA GLU A 645 7.50 17.77 13.05
C GLU A 645 8.20 16.41 13.15
N VAL A 646 9.00 16.06 12.15
CA VAL A 646 9.86 14.89 12.26
C VAL A 646 11.08 15.31 13.06
N PRO A 647 11.35 14.70 14.24
CA PRO A 647 12.51 15.05 15.05
C PRO A 647 13.80 14.80 14.23
N PRO A 648 14.80 15.69 14.33
CA PRO A 648 16.02 15.61 13.52
C PRO A 648 16.80 14.32 13.80
N THR A 649 16.76 13.85 15.04
CA THR A 649 17.21 12.52 15.46
C THR A 649 16.07 11.50 15.31
N PRO A 650 16.34 10.27 14.81
CA PRO A 650 15.39 9.17 14.91
C PRO A 650 15.04 8.84 16.36
N GLN A 651 13.79 8.42 16.58
CA GLN A 651 13.27 7.94 17.86
C GLN A 651 12.06 7.04 17.61
N LEU A 652 11.69 6.20 18.57
CA LEU A 652 10.42 5.48 18.51
C LEU A 652 9.24 6.48 18.52
N ARG A 653 8.31 6.31 17.59
CA ARG A 653 7.04 7.06 17.55
C ARG A 653 5.97 6.16 18.12
N ASP A 654 5.84 6.13 19.44
CA ASP A 654 5.00 5.11 20.07
C ASP A 654 3.51 5.35 19.80
N ARG A 655 2.80 4.26 19.52
CA ARG A 655 1.35 4.20 19.33
C ARG A 655 0.74 3.12 20.20
N GLU A 656 -0.42 3.41 20.76
CA GLU A 656 -1.27 2.46 21.47
C GLU A 656 -2.29 1.85 20.50
N LEU A 657 -2.41 0.53 20.48
CA LEU A 657 -3.57 -0.14 19.92
C LEU A 657 -4.75 0.00 20.87
N ARG A 658 -5.65 0.93 20.55
CA ARG A 658 -6.90 1.16 21.26
C ARG A 658 -8.05 0.43 20.58
N ARG A 659 -9.00 -0.01 21.39
CA ARG A 659 -10.23 -0.66 20.96
C ARG A 659 -11.42 -0.01 21.64
N ILE A 660 -12.40 0.42 20.85
CA ILE A 660 -13.60 1.11 21.31
C ILE A 660 -14.85 0.42 20.76
N VAL A 661 -15.91 0.37 21.58
CA VAL A 661 -17.25 -0.03 21.17
C VAL A 661 -18.16 1.19 21.09
N ILE A 662 -18.82 1.35 19.95
CA ILE A 662 -19.76 2.43 19.67
C ILE A 662 -21.13 1.90 19.22
N SER A 663 -22.17 2.71 19.43
CA SER A 663 -23.58 2.38 19.16
C SER A 663 -24.34 3.63 18.68
N PRO A 664 -25.36 3.54 17.82
CA PRO A 664 -25.77 2.37 17.06
C PRO A 664 -24.83 2.10 15.86
N ARG A 665 -24.85 0.86 15.39
CA ARG A 665 -24.38 0.55 14.03
C ARG A 665 -25.36 1.11 13.00
N GLY A 666 -24.87 1.89 12.05
CA GLY A 666 -25.65 2.41 10.91
C GLY A 666 -25.26 1.80 9.55
N ARG A 667 -25.16 2.68 8.54
CA ARG A 667 -24.58 2.46 7.20
C ARG A 667 -24.25 3.82 6.56
N SER A 668 -23.35 3.90 5.60
CA SER A 668 -22.86 5.17 5.01
C SER A 668 -23.99 6.08 4.53
N LEU A 669 -23.78 7.40 4.58
CA LEU A 669 -24.53 8.34 3.73
C LEU A 669 -24.48 7.93 2.25
N ARG A 670 -23.33 7.44 1.76
CA ARG A 670 -23.17 6.83 0.40
C ARG A 670 -23.94 5.51 0.17
N SER A 671 -24.68 5.01 1.15
CA SER A 671 -25.63 3.91 0.96
C SER A 671 -27.08 4.38 0.82
N SER A 672 -27.34 5.69 0.81
CA SER A 672 -28.67 6.29 0.65
C SER A 672 -29.44 5.67 -0.51
N LYS A 673 -30.67 5.23 -0.24
CA LYS A 673 -31.54 4.60 -1.23
C LYS A 673 -32.37 5.61 -2.04
N THR A 674 -32.51 6.83 -1.53
CA THR A 674 -33.38 7.88 -2.07
C THR A 674 -32.77 9.26 -1.83
N ILE A 675 -33.24 10.27 -2.57
CA ILE A 675 -32.87 11.68 -2.34
C ILE A 675 -33.27 12.11 -0.92
N MET A 676 -34.48 11.75 -0.46
CA MET A 676 -34.94 12.01 0.91
C MET A 676 -33.96 11.50 1.97
N GLU A 677 -33.48 10.26 1.83
CA GLU A 677 -32.57 9.65 2.80
C GLU A 677 -31.18 10.32 2.80
N PHE A 678 -30.71 10.76 1.62
CA PHE A 678 -29.48 11.53 1.49
C PHE A 678 -29.58 12.92 2.15
N LEU A 679 -30.65 13.67 1.88
CA LEU A 679 -30.85 15.00 2.47
C LEU A 679 -31.07 14.94 3.98
N VAL A 680 -31.91 14.01 4.46
CA VAL A 680 -32.12 13.80 5.91
C VAL A 680 -30.81 13.41 6.59
N GLY A 681 -30.00 12.54 5.97
CA GLY A 681 -28.70 12.13 6.50
C GLY A 681 -27.72 13.30 6.70
N ILE A 682 -27.67 14.25 5.77
CA ILE A 682 -26.83 15.46 5.91
C ILE A 682 -27.46 16.44 6.90
N ARG A 683 -28.76 16.73 6.80
CA ARG A 683 -29.49 17.66 7.67
C ARG A 683 -29.36 17.26 9.15
N ASP A 684 -29.59 15.98 9.46
CA ASP A 684 -29.47 15.47 10.83
C ASP A 684 -28.03 15.58 11.36
N ALA A 685 -27.02 15.35 10.52
CA ALA A 685 -25.62 15.49 10.90
C ALA A 685 -25.20 16.97 11.12
N ILE A 686 -25.76 17.92 10.37
CA ILE A 686 -25.59 19.37 10.62
C ILE A 686 -26.24 19.76 11.96
N VAL A 687 -27.42 19.22 12.29
CA VAL A 687 -28.07 19.43 13.60
C VAL A 687 -27.23 18.82 14.74
N ALA A 688 -26.68 17.62 14.54
CA ALA A 688 -25.75 17.00 15.49
C ALA A 688 -24.48 17.84 15.71
N HIS A 689 -23.94 18.44 14.64
CA HIS A 689 -22.79 19.34 14.71
C HIS A 689 -23.09 20.64 15.46
N ARG A 690 -24.25 21.28 15.22
CA ARG A 690 -24.72 22.44 16.00
C ARG A 690 -24.75 22.12 17.50
N ARG A 691 -25.24 20.94 17.87
CA ARG A 691 -25.27 20.47 19.27
C ARG A 691 -23.88 20.20 19.84
N LEU A 692 -22.99 19.52 19.11
CA LEU A 692 -21.58 19.34 19.50
C LEU A 692 -20.89 20.68 19.78
N TYR A 693 -21.10 21.66 18.91
CA TYR A 693 -20.53 23.00 19.05
C TYR A 693 -21.13 23.75 20.24
N VAL A 694 -22.46 23.92 20.29
CA VAL A 694 -23.15 24.75 21.30
C VAL A 694 -23.17 24.11 22.69
N GLU A 695 -23.44 22.80 22.80
CA GLU A 695 -23.63 22.13 24.09
C GLU A 695 -22.33 21.58 24.69
N LYS A 696 -21.35 21.20 23.85
CA LYS A 696 -20.11 20.55 24.29
C LYS A 696 -18.83 21.33 23.98
N ASN A 697 -18.89 22.40 23.18
CA ASN A 697 -17.74 23.15 22.66
C ASN A 697 -16.78 22.27 21.82
N ILE A 698 -17.33 21.32 21.05
CA ILE A 698 -16.58 20.43 20.14
C ILE A 698 -16.77 20.88 18.69
N LEU A 699 -15.65 21.05 17.97
CA LEU A 699 -15.59 21.03 16.50
C LEU A 699 -15.17 19.63 16.04
N HIS A 700 -15.65 19.20 14.87
CA HIS A 700 -15.39 17.84 14.35
C HIS A 700 -14.11 17.80 13.50
N GLY A 701 -13.85 18.82 12.68
CA GLY A 701 -12.56 19.06 12.03
C GLY A 701 -12.17 18.13 10.88
N ASP A 702 -13.01 17.14 10.54
CA ASP A 702 -12.93 16.22 9.39
C ASP A 702 -14.33 15.74 8.96
N ILE A 703 -15.25 16.67 8.67
CA ILE A 703 -16.57 16.31 8.13
C ILE A 703 -16.41 15.69 6.73
N SER A 704 -16.99 14.49 6.53
CA SER A 704 -16.91 13.74 5.27
C SER A 704 -18.13 12.85 5.03
N ASP A 705 -18.36 12.43 3.78
CA ASP A 705 -19.55 11.65 3.37
C ASP A 705 -19.55 10.18 3.85
N GLY A 706 -18.53 9.78 4.61
CA GLY A 706 -18.53 8.51 5.35
C GLY A 706 -18.40 8.68 6.86
N ASN A 707 -17.91 9.83 7.35
CA ASN A 707 -17.97 10.21 8.77
C ASN A 707 -19.42 10.58 9.17
N ILE A 708 -20.33 10.64 8.19
CA ILE A 708 -21.80 10.67 8.36
C ILE A 708 -22.39 9.28 8.07
N ILE A 709 -23.20 8.80 9.01
CA ILE A 709 -23.86 7.49 8.97
C ILE A 709 -25.39 7.66 8.99
N LEU A 710 -26.09 6.73 8.40
CA LEU A 710 -27.53 6.53 8.48
C LEU A 710 -27.81 5.39 9.44
N ALA A 711 -28.42 5.68 10.60
CA ALA A 711 -28.78 4.68 11.61
C ALA A 711 -30.30 4.60 11.77
N THR A 712 -30.81 3.44 12.18
CA THR A 712 -32.24 3.28 12.52
C THR A 712 -32.44 3.47 14.01
N VAL A 713 -32.91 4.65 14.41
CA VAL A 713 -33.16 5.05 15.80
C VAL A 713 -34.66 5.30 15.97
N GLY A 714 -35.28 4.75 17.01
CA GLY A 714 -36.73 4.87 17.24
C GLY A 714 -37.61 4.37 16.07
N GLY A 715 -37.08 3.47 15.22
CA GLY A 715 -37.76 2.99 14.00
C GLY A 715 -37.65 3.92 12.77
N LYS A 716 -36.97 5.06 12.86
CA LYS A 716 -36.72 5.99 11.75
C LYS A 716 -35.26 5.92 11.32
N THR A 717 -34.96 6.08 10.03
CA THR A 717 -33.58 6.35 9.60
C THR A 717 -33.24 7.80 9.91
N GLN A 718 -32.10 8.04 10.55
CA GLN A 718 -31.57 9.37 10.86
C GLN A 718 -30.08 9.45 10.52
N GLY A 719 -29.59 10.65 10.21
CA GLY A 719 -28.16 10.92 10.09
C GLY A 719 -27.49 11.02 11.46
N MET A 720 -26.27 10.50 11.58
CA MET A 720 -25.43 10.61 12.79
C MET A 720 -23.94 10.77 12.43
N LEU A 721 -23.17 11.41 13.32
CA LEU A 721 -21.72 11.64 13.17
C LEU A 721 -20.87 10.54 13.85
N ILE A 722 -19.69 10.25 13.26
CA ILE A 722 -18.65 9.32 13.76
C ILE A 722 -17.23 9.87 13.52
N ASP A 723 -16.23 9.21 14.11
CA ASP A 723 -14.78 9.44 13.88
C ASP A 723 -14.29 10.82 14.37
N LEU A 724 -14.33 11.01 15.70
CA LEU A 724 -13.83 12.21 16.38
C LEU A 724 -12.30 12.21 16.56
N ASP A 725 -11.54 11.40 15.81
CA ASP A 725 -10.05 11.37 15.82
C ASP A 725 -9.42 12.72 15.37
N HIS A 726 -10.20 13.62 14.76
CA HIS A 726 -9.77 14.96 14.33
C HIS A 726 -10.52 16.12 15.04
N ALA A 727 -11.28 15.81 16.09
CA ALA A 727 -12.06 16.80 16.83
C ALA A 727 -11.17 17.76 17.64
N GLU A 728 -11.68 18.95 17.90
CA GLU A 728 -11.01 19.99 18.69
C GLU A 728 -12.00 20.69 19.63
N MET A 729 -11.55 20.95 20.86
CA MET A 729 -12.28 21.82 21.79
C MET A 729 -12.12 23.27 21.36
N VAL A 730 -13.22 24.03 21.28
CA VAL A 730 -13.20 25.47 20.95
C VAL A 730 -12.36 26.21 22.00
N LYS A 731 -11.25 26.81 21.58
CA LYS A 731 -10.35 27.61 22.43
C LYS A 731 -10.69 29.10 22.34
N PRO A 732 -10.45 29.90 23.40
CA PRO A 732 -10.34 31.35 23.27
C PRO A 732 -9.08 31.74 22.45
N PRO A 733 -9.06 32.94 21.84
CA PRO A 733 -7.92 33.43 21.05
C PRO A 733 -6.62 33.59 21.89
N PRO A 734 -5.43 33.52 21.26
CA PRO A 734 -4.68 32.27 21.37
C PRO A 734 -3.51 32.28 22.37
N GLY A 735 -3.23 31.09 22.92
CA GLY A 735 -1.92 30.73 23.46
C GLY A 735 -1.03 30.11 22.36
N LYS A 736 0.26 29.87 22.66
CA LYS A 736 1.25 29.45 21.65
C LYS A 736 1.13 28.00 21.13
N ASP A 737 0.17 27.22 21.63
CA ASP A 737 -0.01 25.78 21.32
C ASP A 737 -1.22 25.53 20.39
N ASP A 738 -1.27 26.26 19.29
CA ASP A 738 -2.25 26.04 18.20
C ASP A 738 -1.61 25.23 17.08
N ASN A 739 -2.16 24.04 16.82
CA ASN A 739 -1.52 23.01 16.01
C ASN A 739 -1.90 23.18 14.53
N LEU A 740 -1.39 24.24 13.88
CA LEU A 740 -1.76 24.75 12.54
C LEU A 740 -1.42 23.83 11.35
N PHE A 741 -1.41 22.52 11.54
CA PHE A 741 -1.17 21.53 10.48
C PHE A 741 -2.44 21.25 9.66
N LEU A 742 -2.30 21.29 8.34
CA LEU A 742 -3.36 20.93 7.40
C LEU A 742 -3.74 19.45 7.56
N THR A 743 -4.87 19.21 8.23
CA THR A 743 -5.33 17.90 8.70
C THR A 743 -6.84 17.76 8.49
N GLY A 744 -7.28 16.54 8.18
CA GLY A 744 -8.61 16.24 7.66
C GLY A 744 -8.64 16.06 6.13
N THR A 745 -9.80 15.72 5.58
CA THR A 745 -9.97 15.30 4.19
C THR A 745 -9.96 16.48 3.22
N MET A 746 -8.83 16.75 2.54
CA MET A 746 -8.64 17.89 1.60
C MET A 746 -9.81 18.14 0.63
N LYS A 747 -10.46 17.07 0.14
CA LYS A 747 -11.61 17.18 -0.76
C LYS A 747 -12.78 17.96 -0.14
N PHE A 748 -13.09 17.72 1.13
CA PHE A 748 -14.16 18.39 1.88
C PHE A 748 -13.65 19.60 2.67
N MET A 749 -12.34 19.77 2.80
CA MET A 749 -11.73 20.86 3.58
C MET A 749 -12.07 22.26 3.06
N ALA A 750 -12.36 23.16 4.01
CA ALA A 750 -12.66 24.57 3.81
C ALA A 750 -11.67 25.36 2.92
N LEU A 751 -12.18 26.27 2.09
CA LEU A 751 -11.40 27.13 1.21
C LEU A 751 -10.44 28.04 1.98
N GLU A 752 -10.89 28.63 3.10
CA GLU A 752 -10.06 29.49 3.96
C GLU A 752 -8.81 28.72 4.46
N ARG A 753 -9.02 27.50 4.97
CA ARG A 753 -7.95 26.63 5.47
C ARG A 753 -6.97 26.19 4.38
N LEU A 754 -7.46 25.96 3.16
CA LEU A 754 -6.65 25.63 1.98
C LEU A 754 -5.86 26.84 1.47
N GLN A 755 -6.45 28.04 1.43
CA GLN A 755 -5.77 29.28 1.02
C GLN A 755 -4.58 29.59 1.93
N TYR A 756 -4.79 29.57 3.26
CA TYR A 756 -3.71 29.83 4.22
C TYR A 756 -2.56 28.84 4.07
N ALA A 757 -2.86 27.54 3.93
CA ALA A 757 -1.83 26.52 3.76
C ALA A 757 -1.13 26.57 2.40
N ALA A 758 -1.81 26.98 1.33
CA ALA A 758 -1.20 27.23 0.03
C ALA A 758 -0.24 28.44 0.05
N ASN A 759 -0.57 29.48 0.81
CA ASN A 759 0.17 30.74 0.82
C ASN A 759 1.28 30.79 1.87
N ARG A 760 1.14 30.07 3.00
CA ARG A 760 2.05 30.13 4.16
C ARG A 760 2.65 28.79 4.59
N GLY A 761 2.19 27.66 4.04
CA GLY A 761 2.59 26.31 4.48
C GLY A 761 1.95 25.84 5.80
N GLU A 762 1.27 26.74 6.51
CA GLU A 762 0.51 26.51 7.75
C GLU A 762 -0.94 26.98 7.56
N THR A 763 -1.89 26.33 8.24
CA THR A 763 -3.32 26.65 8.13
C THR A 763 -3.79 27.59 9.25
N ILE A 764 -5.10 27.79 9.38
CA ILE A 764 -5.72 28.53 10.49
C ILE A 764 -6.44 27.60 11.47
N ASN A 765 -6.71 28.12 12.67
CA ASN A 765 -7.58 27.49 13.66
C ASN A 765 -8.94 27.15 13.04
N ARG A 766 -9.48 25.98 13.41
CA ARG A 766 -10.79 25.53 12.95
C ARG A 766 -11.91 26.38 13.56
N THR A 767 -12.97 26.58 12.79
CA THR A 767 -14.21 27.22 13.22
C THR A 767 -15.42 26.36 12.86
N PHE A 768 -16.60 26.69 13.39
CA PHE A 768 -17.85 26.01 13.03
C PHE A 768 -18.15 26.13 11.52
N HIS A 769 -17.81 27.27 10.93
CA HIS A 769 -17.98 27.56 9.50
C HIS A 769 -17.19 26.58 8.62
N HIS A 770 -15.96 26.20 9.01
CA HIS A 770 -15.17 25.24 8.23
C HIS A 770 -15.79 23.84 8.17
N ASP A 771 -16.45 23.41 9.24
CA ASP A 771 -17.21 22.15 9.27
C ASP A 771 -18.53 22.28 8.48
N LEU A 772 -19.20 23.43 8.50
CA LEU A 772 -20.38 23.73 7.67
C LEU A 772 -20.07 23.77 6.16
N GLU A 773 -18.96 24.39 5.78
CA GLU A 773 -18.42 24.37 4.41
C GLU A 773 -18.12 22.92 3.96
N SER A 774 -17.59 22.11 4.88
CA SER A 774 -17.36 20.68 4.63
C SER A 774 -18.67 19.89 4.42
N PHE A 775 -19.75 20.20 5.15
CA PHE A 775 -21.08 19.60 4.89
C PHE A 775 -21.63 19.98 3.50
N PHE A 776 -21.43 21.22 3.05
CA PHE A 776 -21.76 21.63 1.68
C PHE A 776 -20.96 20.83 0.65
N TYR A 777 -19.65 20.64 0.85
CA TYR A 777 -18.87 19.80 -0.06
C TYR A 777 -19.26 18.32 -0.02
N VAL A 778 -19.71 17.79 1.13
CA VAL A 778 -20.34 16.46 1.20
C VAL A 778 -21.59 16.37 0.33
N PHE A 779 -22.47 17.38 0.43
CA PHE A 779 -23.68 17.47 -0.39
C PHE A 779 -23.37 17.48 -1.89
N ILE A 780 -22.51 18.41 -2.34
CA ILE A 780 -22.11 18.54 -3.75
C ILE A 780 -21.44 17.26 -4.29
N VAL A 781 -20.52 16.67 -3.53
CA VAL A 781 -19.85 15.41 -3.92
C VAL A 781 -20.84 14.24 -3.95
N GLY A 782 -21.90 14.26 -3.14
CA GLY A 782 -22.99 13.29 -3.24
C GLY A 782 -23.75 13.42 -4.56
N CYS A 783 -24.30 14.61 -4.82
CA CYS A 783 -25.08 14.93 -6.03
C CYS A 783 -24.33 14.67 -7.35
N ILE A 784 -23.00 14.80 -7.35
CA ILE A 784 -22.18 14.49 -8.54
C ILE A 784 -21.78 13.01 -8.60
N THR A 785 -21.46 12.36 -7.48
CA THR A 785 -20.73 11.07 -7.52
C THR A 785 -21.51 9.82 -7.09
N TYR A 786 -22.72 9.93 -6.52
CA TYR A 786 -23.37 8.75 -5.91
C TYR A 786 -23.93 7.75 -6.93
N GLU A 787 -24.46 8.22 -8.05
CA GLU A 787 -24.95 7.35 -9.14
C GLU A 787 -23.84 6.93 -10.13
N ARG A 788 -22.75 7.70 -10.19
CA ARG A 788 -21.72 7.57 -11.24
C ARG A 788 -20.63 6.56 -10.89
N GLU A 789 -20.16 5.83 -11.91
CA GLU A 789 -18.90 5.09 -11.83
C GLU A 789 -17.70 6.03 -11.63
N LYS A 790 -16.64 5.51 -10.99
CA LYS A 790 -15.48 6.32 -10.56
C LYS A 790 -14.51 6.72 -11.69
N ASN A 791 -14.83 6.33 -12.93
CA ASN A 791 -14.16 6.64 -14.19
C ASN A 791 -14.86 7.75 -14.98
N SER A 792 -16.02 8.26 -14.52
CA SER A 792 -16.74 9.32 -15.21
C SER A 792 -15.96 10.64 -15.19
N MET A 793 -16.13 11.46 -16.22
CA MET A 793 -15.42 12.74 -16.34
C MET A 793 -15.76 13.72 -15.20
N GLU A 794 -16.99 13.68 -14.68
CA GLU A 794 -17.45 14.48 -13.55
C GLU A 794 -16.79 14.02 -12.24
N VAL A 795 -16.66 12.71 -12.02
CA VAL A 795 -15.93 12.16 -10.87
C VAL A 795 -14.43 12.46 -10.97
N ILE A 796 -13.86 12.45 -12.18
CA ILE A 796 -12.45 12.82 -12.44
C ILE A 796 -12.21 14.31 -12.22
N ASN A 797 -13.12 15.20 -12.64
CA ASN A 797 -12.96 16.64 -12.39
C ASN A 797 -12.90 16.97 -10.89
N LEU A 798 -13.71 16.32 -10.05
CA LEU A 798 -13.65 16.45 -8.59
C LEU A 798 -12.35 15.89 -7.94
N GLN A 799 -11.45 15.26 -8.70
CA GLN A 799 -10.12 14.86 -8.21
C GLN A 799 -9.17 16.07 -8.08
N LYS A 800 -9.44 17.15 -8.83
CA LYS A 800 -8.67 18.41 -8.75
C LYS A 800 -8.72 19.07 -7.37
N TRP A 801 -9.73 18.76 -6.55
CA TRP A 801 -9.87 19.27 -5.17
C TRP A 801 -8.99 18.52 -4.15
N HIS A 802 -8.30 17.45 -4.54
CA HIS A 802 -7.51 16.60 -3.63
C HIS A 802 -6.33 15.89 -4.33
N THR A 803 -5.61 16.64 -5.16
CA THR A 803 -4.29 16.30 -5.70
C THR A 803 -3.20 16.37 -4.60
N HIS A 804 -1.96 16.12 -4.99
CA HIS A 804 -0.79 16.25 -4.11
C HIS A 804 -0.32 17.69 -3.88
N ASP A 805 -0.84 18.67 -4.62
CA ASP A 805 -0.52 20.09 -4.47
C ASP A 805 -1.69 20.85 -3.84
N ILE A 806 -1.42 21.52 -2.72
CA ILE A 806 -2.40 22.27 -1.94
C ILE A 806 -2.86 23.52 -2.71
N ARG A 807 -1.96 24.14 -3.48
CA ARG A 807 -2.23 25.36 -4.28
C ARG A 807 -3.23 25.05 -5.40
N SER A 808 -2.99 24.01 -6.18
CA SER A 808 -3.93 23.46 -7.17
C SER A 808 -5.27 23.06 -6.55
N ASN A 809 -5.27 22.45 -5.35
CA ASN A 809 -6.50 22.04 -4.66
C ASN A 809 -7.35 23.25 -4.24
N TYR A 810 -6.73 24.32 -3.74
CA TYR A 810 -7.36 25.60 -3.44
C TYR A 810 -7.91 26.26 -4.71
N LEU A 811 -7.06 26.46 -5.73
CA LEU A 811 -7.40 27.16 -6.97
C LEU A 811 -8.56 26.47 -7.71
N ALA A 812 -8.49 25.14 -7.87
CA ALA A 812 -9.56 24.38 -8.52
C ALA A 812 -10.89 24.46 -7.77
N LYS A 813 -10.86 24.45 -6.43
CA LYS A 813 -12.06 24.55 -5.60
C LYS A 813 -12.64 25.98 -5.60
N LYS A 814 -11.80 27.01 -5.56
CA LYS A 814 -12.22 28.43 -5.64
C LYS A 814 -12.89 28.71 -6.99
N VAL A 815 -12.32 28.24 -8.10
CA VAL A 815 -12.91 28.38 -9.43
C VAL A 815 -14.24 27.61 -9.56
N ASP A 816 -14.33 26.36 -9.08
CA ASP A 816 -15.58 25.59 -9.08
C ASP A 816 -16.68 26.20 -8.16
N VAL A 817 -16.33 27.01 -7.13
CA VAL A 817 -17.28 27.76 -6.27
C VAL A 817 -17.70 29.12 -6.87
N MET A 818 -16.79 29.79 -7.59
CA MET A 818 -17.10 31.04 -8.29
C MET A 818 -17.99 30.76 -9.52
N ALA A 819 -17.58 29.87 -10.42
CA ALA A 819 -18.36 29.45 -11.60
C ALA A 819 -19.26 28.24 -11.30
N PHE A 820 -20.05 28.36 -10.24
CA PHE A 820 -20.79 27.25 -9.63
C PHE A 820 -21.84 26.59 -10.54
N GLU A 821 -22.54 27.36 -11.37
CA GLU A 821 -23.60 26.81 -12.21
C GLU A 821 -23.04 25.85 -13.28
N GLU A 822 -22.00 26.25 -13.99
CA GLU A 822 -21.45 25.46 -15.11
C GLU A 822 -20.43 24.41 -14.65
N LEU A 823 -19.73 24.67 -13.55
CA LEU A 823 -18.71 23.76 -13.05
C LEU A 823 -19.22 22.82 -11.95
N ILE A 824 -20.35 23.10 -11.30
CA ILE A 824 -20.91 22.21 -10.28
C ILE A 824 -22.34 21.77 -10.62
N LEU A 825 -23.28 22.68 -10.88
CA LEU A 825 -24.67 22.27 -11.12
C LEU A 825 -24.81 21.45 -12.40
N GLU A 826 -24.17 21.83 -13.50
CA GLU A 826 -24.15 21.03 -14.75
C GLU A 826 -23.41 19.69 -14.60
N ARG A 827 -22.64 19.48 -13.51
CA ARG A 827 -22.03 18.18 -13.18
C ARG A 827 -22.93 17.30 -12.30
N PHE A 828 -24.12 17.72 -11.87
CA PHE A 828 -25.02 16.87 -11.06
C PHE A 828 -25.45 15.59 -11.82
N SER A 829 -25.78 14.52 -11.09
CA SER A 829 -26.30 13.27 -11.68
C SER A 829 -27.82 13.37 -11.87
N THR A 830 -28.37 12.56 -12.79
CA THR A 830 -29.70 12.81 -13.38
C THR A 830 -30.85 12.71 -12.37
N LYS A 831 -30.69 12.03 -11.23
CA LYS A 831 -31.70 12.07 -10.17
C LYS A 831 -31.65 13.36 -9.36
N PHE A 832 -30.48 13.96 -9.15
CA PHE A 832 -30.28 15.14 -8.30
C PHE A 832 -30.54 16.49 -8.98
N VAL A 833 -30.90 16.53 -10.27
CA VAL A 833 -31.14 17.77 -11.03
C VAL A 833 -32.17 18.68 -10.35
N ASP A 834 -33.23 18.10 -9.79
CA ASP A 834 -34.34 18.85 -9.18
C ASP A 834 -33.94 19.57 -7.88
N ILE A 835 -32.82 19.19 -7.25
CA ILE A 835 -32.30 19.83 -6.02
C ILE A 835 -31.11 20.76 -6.29
N LYS A 836 -30.90 21.19 -7.54
CA LYS A 836 -29.97 22.28 -7.88
C LYS A 836 -30.27 23.57 -7.11
N ALA A 837 -31.55 23.87 -6.84
CA ALA A 837 -31.95 25.07 -6.09
C ALA A 837 -31.34 25.10 -4.67
N LEU A 838 -31.40 23.97 -3.94
CA LEU A 838 -30.74 23.80 -2.63
C LEU A 838 -29.23 24.02 -2.72
N ALA A 839 -28.60 23.57 -3.80
CA ALA A 839 -27.17 23.76 -4.02
C ALA A 839 -26.81 25.24 -4.19
N SER A 840 -27.61 26.01 -4.94
CA SER A 840 -27.44 27.47 -5.07
C SER A 840 -27.70 28.20 -3.76
N GLU A 841 -28.78 27.88 -3.04
CA GLU A 841 -29.11 28.49 -1.74
C GLU A 841 -27.97 28.26 -0.72
N LEU A 842 -27.47 27.03 -0.58
CA LEU A 842 -26.35 26.72 0.31
C LEU A 842 -25.05 27.42 -0.11
N ARG A 843 -24.78 27.56 -1.42
CA ARG A 843 -23.61 28.29 -1.92
C ARG A 843 -23.74 29.78 -1.60
N GLU A 844 -24.91 30.38 -1.79
CA GLU A 844 -25.13 31.79 -1.46
C GLU A 844 -25.00 32.06 0.04
N ILE A 845 -25.52 31.17 0.89
CA ILE A 845 -25.39 31.28 2.36
C ILE A 845 -23.91 31.27 2.78
N LEU A 846 -23.13 30.31 2.28
CA LEU A 846 -21.73 30.08 2.72
C LEU A 846 -20.69 30.96 2.03
N PHE A 847 -20.93 31.43 0.79
CA PHE A 847 -19.93 32.12 -0.03
C PHE A 847 -20.41 33.48 -0.58
N GLY A 848 -21.67 33.85 -0.33
CA GLY A 848 -22.33 35.02 -0.90
C GLY A 848 -22.68 34.90 -2.40
N GLU A 849 -23.37 35.92 -2.91
CA GLU A 849 -23.80 36.06 -4.32
C GLU A 849 -22.68 35.80 -5.34
N ASN A 850 -21.46 36.25 -5.04
CA ASN A 850 -20.30 36.16 -5.96
C ASN A 850 -19.37 34.96 -5.69
N GLY A 851 -19.60 34.18 -4.63
CA GLY A 851 -18.75 33.02 -4.30
C GLY A 851 -17.40 33.37 -3.65
N THR A 852 -17.23 34.61 -3.16
CA THR A 852 -15.95 35.15 -2.69
C THR A 852 -15.85 35.32 -1.17
N LYS A 853 -16.92 35.10 -0.40
CA LYS A 853 -16.97 35.33 1.06
C LYS A 853 -16.90 34.02 1.85
N TYR A 854 -15.72 33.43 1.99
CA TYR A 854 -15.48 32.17 2.73
C TYR A 854 -14.73 32.36 4.06
N GLY A 855 -14.80 33.56 4.64
CA GLY A 855 -14.26 33.85 5.96
C GLY A 855 -15.30 33.63 7.05
N THR A 856 -14.89 33.08 8.19
CA THR A 856 -15.81 32.70 9.29
C THR A 856 -16.67 33.90 9.77
N PRO A 857 -18.02 33.80 9.76
CA PRO A 857 -18.90 34.88 10.22
C PRO A 857 -18.94 34.99 11.76
N GLY A 858 -19.26 36.18 12.27
CA GLY A 858 -19.32 36.46 13.71
C GLY A 858 -20.52 35.85 14.46
N GLU A 859 -21.61 35.53 13.76
CA GLU A 859 -22.82 34.92 14.33
C GLU A 859 -23.02 33.51 13.79
N HIS A 860 -22.67 32.50 14.60
CA HIS A 860 -22.78 31.08 14.21
C HIS A 860 -24.23 30.63 14.03
N GLU A 861 -25.12 31.03 14.94
CA GLU A 861 -26.49 30.53 15.01
C GLU A 861 -27.31 30.89 13.76
N LEU A 862 -27.11 32.10 13.21
CA LEU A 862 -27.76 32.56 11.99
C LEU A 862 -27.35 31.75 10.75
N GLU A 863 -26.12 31.24 10.69
CA GLU A 863 -25.65 30.39 9.59
C GLU A 863 -26.25 28.98 9.68
N TYR A 864 -26.23 28.37 10.88
CA TYR A 864 -26.91 27.10 11.14
C TYR A 864 -28.42 27.17 10.82
N GLU A 865 -29.12 28.21 11.27
CA GLU A 865 -30.56 28.43 10.99
C GLU A 865 -30.84 28.45 9.48
N LYS A 866 -30.08 29.22 8.71
CA LYS A 866 -30.25 29.31 7.24
C LYS A 866 -30.02 27.97 6.55
N ILE A 867 -28.91 27.28 6.86
CA ILE A 867 -28.56 26.00 6.24
C ILE A 867 -29.61 24.92 6.58
N ILE A 868 -29.98 24.79 7.86
CA ILE A 868 -30.98 23.81 8.31
C ILE A 868 -32.34 24.10 7.68
N LYS A 869 -32.72 25.38 7.52
CA LYS A 869 -33.96 25.79 6.84
C LYS A 869 -33.96 25.42 5.36
N ALA A 870 -32.88 25.67 4.61
CA ALA A 870 -32.76 25.30 3.19
C ALA A 870 -32.95 23.79 2.97
N PHE A 871 -32.28 22.96 3.79
CA PHE A 871 -32.48 21.51 3.80
C PHE A 871 -33.93 21.13 4.15
N ASN A 872 -34.51 21.72 5.19
CA ASN A 872 -35.88 21.43 5.61
C ASN A 872 -36.91 21.77 4.53
N ASN A 873 -36.83 22.95 3.89
CA ASN A 873 -37.71 23.35 2.79
C ASN A 873 -37.71 22.27 1.68
N THR A 874 -36.51 21.90 1.21
CA THR A 874 -36.31 20.88 0.17
C THR A 874 -36.83 19.50 0.59
N ILE A 875 -36.70 19.16 1.88
CA ILE A 875 -37.21 17.91 2.45
C ILE A 875 -38.74 17.90 2.50
N GLU A 876 -39.40 19.01 2.83
CA GLU A 876 -40.87 19.09 2.77
C GLU A 876 -41.39 19.09 1.31
N ASP A 877 -40.69 19.75 0.37
CA ASP A 877 -41.02 19.68 -1.07
C ASP A 877 -40.94 18.25 -1.64
N LEU A 878 -40.05 17.41 -1.11
CA LEU A 878 -39.97 15.96 -1.38
C LEU A 878 -41.08 15.12 -0.70
N ARG A 879 -41.75 15.63 0.34
CA ARG A 879 -42.90 14.97 0.99
C ARG A 879 -44.22 15.37 0.32
N ASP A 880 -44.35 16.64 -0.02
CA ASP A 880 -45.48 17.20 -0.78
C ASP A 880 -45.52 16.71 -2.23
N GLY A 881 -44.43 16.10 -2.71
CA GLY A 881 -44.31 15.61 -4.09
C GLY A 881 -44.05 16.70 -5.13
N LYS A 882 -43.64 17.90 -4.70
CA LYS A 882 -43.17 18.98 -5.59
C LYS A 882 -41.84 18.60 -6.26
N ILE A 883 -41.02 17.82 -5.56
CA ILE A 883 -39.80 17.19 -6.06
C ILE A 883 -39.98 15.67 -6.04
N GLU A 884 -39.56 14.96 -7.09
CA GLU A 884 -39.66 13.49 -7.14
C GLU A 884 -38.62 12.86 -6.19
N ASN A 885 -39.08 12.11 -5.18
CA ASN A 885 -38.20 11.37 -4.27
C ASN A 885 -37.61 10.11 -4.92
N LYS A 886 -36.75 10.34 -5.92
CA LYS A 886 -36.15 9.33 -6.80
C LYS A 886 -35.33 8.29 -6.03
N LEU A 887 -35.41 7.04 -6.49
CA LEU A 887 -34.49 5.97 -6.07
C LEU A 887 -33.08 6.24 -6.59
N LEU A 888 -32.09 6.12 -5.71
CA LEU A 888 -30.67 6.18 -6.03
C LEU A 888 -30.17 4.78 -6.36
N VAL A 889 -29.95 4.51 -7.64
CA VAL A 889 -29.38 3.23 -8.11
C VAL A 889 -27.87 3.40 -8.21
N ARG A 890 -27.11 2.45 -7.65
CA ARG A 890 -25.65 2.45 -7.84
C ARG A 890 -25.31 2.22 -9.31
N GLY A 891 -24.42 3.04 -9.86
CA GLY A 891 -23.55 2.58 -10.96
C GLY A 891 -22.86 1.28 -10.51
N THR A 892 -23.03 0.22 -11.31
CA THR A 892 -22.60 -1.14 -10.97
C THR A 892 -21.08 -1.21 -10.75
N SER A 893 -20.64 -1.80 -9.64
CA SER A 893 -19.23 -1.80 -9.21
C SER A 893 -18.81 -3.10 -8.52
#